data_AF-A0A8J3XUL4-F1
#
_entry.id   AF-A0A8J3XUL4-F1
#
_cell.length_a   1.000
_cell.length_b   1.000
_cell.length_c   1.000
_cell.angle_alpha   90.00
_cell.angle_beta   90.00
_cell.angle_gamma   90.00
#
_symmetry.space_group_name_H-M   'P 1'
#
loop_
_entity.id
_entity.type
_entity.pdbx_description
1 polymer ?
#
loop_
_entity_poly.entity_id
_entity_poly.type
_entity_poly.pdbx_seq_one_letter_code
_entity_poly.pdbx_strand_id
1 'polypeptide(L)'
;MSTEVPETNGSFIQKFLTRFMGEGNDVDNPKLSPHVAPFVDYALTRSDLPVALPRYQAFNDEFAMYVIARERSEVAATRSLIVSFAGPSYCVSGDLAPAVLDRNDPVDKAVIDFFSEDTTFILRAGKNREKRRKLRESLALMQATLSARPRRSWSVARPLGRLIAQFDAELAAGGEAGSLQVLQEIQARGGMTPTNLAHLQIKRLDRLGLSAQLLEMQDLSDVLQQNPPLPVGEAVLNAVRSAVLEESLSVGDLEAAYERLRTLDLPLPVKVDAHRLGPQALTVLLTAALGRGDDDYLGVLLHTLDEQRQAESIPVTLLDAARKRVASAVDATDESQPAESSAVEASLQGSINSWMGLFKAVAKEGTDPSAVLTDSTWREWPPPADSDNEVAELLIDLTDQEWDRCWRLTGPFIEADEYTHVAPRSTREFINYALSGNRLAPGDLNAVYALTEGYLRSSPSTNEYRQLLDELRDTSSQWVSIDNSRIVLDFADRLVLAPCPDESARFNLAIALLEPLSRRSTRLDSSTLAFSKQLAKELDVPLPWTSAESPSPSAAEEQINGKGEVILLYSLDEQVLMRVTEALENLAPGIKVLISSDKTSTTSLKQKAQHATRIVLATRCATHAATGAITARTKAKIAFADGSGSASLLRAAVNVLAD
;
A
#
# COMPACT_ATOMS: atom_id res chain seq x y z
N MET A 1 38.30 -5.24 20.19
CA MET A 1 37.09 -6.02 19.86
C MET A 1 36.64 -5.53 18.51
N SER A 2 37.03 -6.27 17.47
CA SER A 2 36.78 -5.90 16.07
C SER A 2 35.33 -6.18 15.74
N THR A 3 34.60 -5.14 15.39
CA THR A 3 33.25 -5.18 14.82
C THR A 3 33.35 -5.68 13.38
N GLU A 4 32.96 -6.93 13.14
CA GLU A 4 32.81 -7.48 11.79
C GLU A 4 31.67 -6.77 11.07
N VAL A 5 32.02 -6.15 9.94
CA VAL A 5 31.07 -5.62 8.96
C VAL A 5 30.28 -6.80 8.38
N PRO A 6 28.93 -6.75 8.28
CA PRO A 6 28.16 -7.83 7.69
C PRO A 6 28.62 -8.09 6.26
N GLU A 7 29.06 -9.33 5.99
CA GLU A 7 29.56 -9.72 4.68
C GLU A 7 28.44 -9.65 3.64
N THR A 8 28.71 -8.96 2.53
CA THR A 8 27.82 -9.02 1.36
C THR A 8 27.65 -10.47 0.90
N ASN A 9 26.45 -10.87 0.47
CA ASN A 9 26.15 -12.22 -0.03
C ASN A 9 27.15 -12.71 -1.12
N GLY A 10 27.72 -11.79 -1.90
CA GLY A 10 28.79 -12.09 -2.86
C GLY A 10 30.11 -12.52 -2.19
N SER A 11 30.52 -11.84 -1.12
CA SER A 11 31.70 -12.21 -0.30
C SER A 11 31.52 -13.58 0.34
N PHE A 12 30.34 -13.83 0.91
CA PHE A 12 30.00 -15.09 1.56
C PHE A 12 30.12 -16.29 0.61
N ILE A 13 29.46 -16.23 -0.55
CA ILE A 13 29.49 -17.32 -1.53
C ILE A 13 30.89 -17.48 -2.14
N GLN A 14 31.64 -16.41 -2.31
CA GLN A 14 32.99 -16.50 -2.84
C GLN A 14 33.96 -17.19 -1.87
N LYS A 15 33.82 -16.95 -0.56
CA LYS A 15 34.55 -17.70 0.47
C LYS A 15 34.15 -19.18 0.50
N PHE A 16 32.85 -19.47 0.41
CA PHE A 16 32.34 -20.84 0.31
C PHE A 16 32.94 -21.56 -0.90
N LEU A 17 32.85 -20.99 -2.11
CA LEU A 17 33.35 -21.59 -3.34
C LEU A 17 34.87 -21.85 -3.29
N THR A 18 35.63 -20.94 -2.66
CA THR A 18 37.07 -21.12 -2.48
C THR A 18 37.38 -22.34 -1.62
N ARG A 19 36.58 -22.60 -0.57
CA ARG A 19 36.74 -23.79 0.28
C ARG A 19 36.20 -25.06 -0.38
N PHE A 20 35.05 -24.98 -1.04
CA PHE A 20 34.40 -26.12 -1.71
C PHE A 20 35.21 -26.65 -2.92
N MET A 21 35.86 -25.75 -3.66
CA MET A 21 36.73 -26.09 -4.81
C MET A 21 38.21 -26.26 -4.39
N GLY A 22 38.48 -26.27 -3.08
CA GLY A 22 39.82 -26.39 -2.52
C GLY A 22 40.20 -27.85 -2.24
N GLU A 23 40.72 -28.10 -1.05
CA GLU A 23 41.14 -29.43 -0.61
C GLU A 23 39.97 -30.44 -0.67
N GLY A 24 40.23 -31.64 -1.21
CA GLY A 24 39.22 -32.70 -1.29
C GLY A 24 38.25 -32.62 -2.48
N ASN A 25 38.48 -31.69 -3.42
CA ASN A 25 37.76 -31.59 -4.68
C ASN A 25 38.70 -31.40 -5.88
N ASP A 26 38.89 -32.46 -6.66
CA ASP A 26 39.80 -32.54 -7.82
C ASP A 26 39.12 -32.11 -9.14
N VAL A 27 38.02 -31.36 -9.10
CA VAL A 27 37.34 -30.85 -10.30
C VAL A 27 38.22 -29.82 -11.01
N ASP A 28 38.26 -29.88 -12.35
CA ASP A 28 38.98 -28.92 -13.18
C ASP A 28 38.69 -27.47 -12.79
N ASN A 29 39.73 -26.62 -12.79
CA ASN A 29 39.64 -25.23 -12.35
C ASN A 29 38.42 -24.52 -12.99
N PRO A 30 37.51 -23.95 -12.19
CA PRO A 30 36.28 -23.34 -12.69
C PRO A 30 36.50 -22.17 -13.66
N LYS A 31 37.69 -21.53 -13.63
CA LYS A 31 38.07 -20.48 -14.60
C LYS A 31 38.47 -21.01 -15.99
N LEU A 32 38.71 -22.31 -16.12
CA LEU A 32 39.24 -22.96 -17.32
C LEU A 32 38.32 -24.06 -17.88
N SER A 33 37.40 -24.60 -17.08
CA SER A 33 36.52 -25.69 -17.48
C SER A 33 35.11 -25.20 -17.88
N PRO A 34 34.71 -25.31 -19.17
CA PRO A 34 33.38 -24.89 -19.63
C PRO A 34 32.24 -25.72 -19.01
N HIS A 35 32.55 -26.84 -18.36
CA HIS A 35 31.58 -27.73 -17.73
C HIS A 35 31.33 -27.44 -16.25
N VAL A 36 32.12 -26.54 -15.65
CA VAL A 36 32.05 -26.17 -14.22
C VAL A 36 31.70 -24.70 -14.06
N ALA A 37 32.21 -23.84 -14.96
CA ALA A 37 31.96 -22.39 -14.94
C ALA A 37 30.47 -22.01 -14.76
N PRO A 38 29.50 -22.62 -15.49
CA PRO A 38 28.08 -22.23 -15.34
C PRO A 38 27.56 -22.41 -13.92
N PHE A 39 27.97 -23.48 -13.23
CA PHE A 39 27.52 -23.78 -11.87
C PHE A 39 28.04 -22.74 -10.85
N VAL A 40 29.30 -22.32 -11.02
CA VAL A 40 29.94 -21.29 -10.20
C VAL A 40 29.32 -19.92 -10.48
N ASP A 41 29.09 -19.59 -11.75
CA ASP A 41 28.45 -18.34 -12.15
C ASP A 41 27.03 -18.23 -11.57
N TYR A 42 26.24 -19.31 -11.63
CA TYR A 42 24.90 -19.32 -11.02
C TYR A 42 24.96 -19.17 -9.50
N ALA A 43 25.92 -19.82 -8.82
CA ALA A 43 26.08 -19.67 -7.38
C ALA A 43 26.39 -18.22 -6.96
N LEU A 44 27.22 -17.51 -7.74
CA LEU A 44 27.63 -16.12 -7.50
C LEU A 44 26.56 -15.08 -7.89
N THR A 45 25.84 -15.31 -8.99
CA THR A 45 24.94 -14.30 -9.59
C THR A 45 23.49 -14.46 -9.17
N ARG A 46 23.08 -15.64 -8.69
CA ARG A 46 21.68 -15.97 -8.37
C ARG A 46 21.55 -16.48 -6.93
N SER A 47 21.14 -15.57 -6.03
CA SER A 47 20.84 -15.87 -4.63
C SER A 47 19.51 -16.59 -4.42
N ASP A 48 18.66 -16.62 -5.44
CA ASP A 48 17.31 -17.21 -5.44
C ASP A 48 17.27 -18.68 -5.90
N LEU A 49 18.42 -19.25 -6.25
CA LEU A 49 18.53 -20.60 -6.79
C LEU A 49 19.32 -21.52 -5.85
N PRO A 50 18.96 -22.83 -5.79
CA PRO A 50 19.79 -23.80 -5.11
C PRO A 50 21.18 -23.86 -5.75
N VAL A 51 22.19 -24.00 -4.91
CA VAL A 51 23.59 -24.09 -5.35
C VAL A 51 23.85 -25.52 -5.81
N ALA A 52 24.09 -25.73 -7.10
CA ALA A 52 24.52 -27.01 -7.63
C ALA A 52 26.01 -26.95 -7.97
N LEU A 53 26.85 -27.79 -7.38
CA LEU A 53 28.29 -27.81 -7.62
C LEU A 53 28.81 -29.23 -7.83
N PRO A 54 29.71 -29.46 -8.81
CA PRO A 54 30.36 -30.73 -8.99
C PRO A 54 31.46 -30.96 -7.95
N ARG A 55 31.56 -32.20 -7.49
CA ARG A 55 32.70 -32.73 -6.75
C ARG A 55 33.28 -33.93 -7.48
N TYR A 56 34.60 -33.95 -7.62
CA TYR A 56 35.34 -35.07 -8.17
C TYR A 56 36.47 -35.44 -7.21
N GLN A 57 36.68 -36.72 -7.00
CA GLN A 57 37.75 -37.25 -6.18
C GLN A 57 38.57 -38.21 -7.04
N ALA A 58 39.80 -37.83 -7.35
CA ALA A 58 40.66 -38.58 -8.25
C ALA A 58 41.13 -39.91 -7.64
N PHE A 59 41.30 -39.96 -6.31
CA PHE A 59 41.84 -41.13 -5.61
C PHE A 59 40.92 -42.36 -5.64
N ASN A 60 39.60 -42.16 -5.66
CA ASN A 60 38.58 -43.23 -5.70
C ASN A 60 37.78 -43.25 -7.02
N ASP A 61 38.07 -42.32 -7.94
CA ASP A 61 37.33 -42.06 -9.17
C ASP A 61 35.83 -41.86 -8.89
N GLU A 62 35.53 -40.99 -7.94
CA GLU A 62 34.17 -40.69 -7.52
C GLU A 62 33.72 -39.31 -8.00
N PHE A 63 32.49 -39.24 -8.53
CA PHE A 63 31.87 -38.00 -8.96
C PHE A 63 30.50 -37.86 -8.33
N ALA A 64 30.25 -36.71 -7.74
CA ALA A 64 28.98 -36.34 -7.16
C ALA A 64 28.61 -34.91 -7.52
N MET A 65 27.30 -34.65 -7.56
CA MET A 65 26.77 -33.30 -7.63
C MET A 65 26.16 -32.95 -6.28
N TYR A 66 26.68 -31.90 -5.66
CA TYR A 66 26.12 -31.31 -4.45
C TYR A 66 25.03 -30.34 -4.88
N VAL A 67 23.81 -30.51 -4.39
CA VAL A 67 22.70 -29.58 -4.59
C VAL A 67 22.27 -29.09 -3.23
N ILE A 68 22.57 -27.83 -2.94
CA ILE A 68 22.43 -27.22 -1.62
C ILE A 68 21.26 -26.23 -1.67
N ALA A 69 20.24 -26.49 -0.86
CA ALA A 69 19.22 -25.50 -0.55
C ALA A 69 19.85 -24.40 0.31
N ARG A 70 19.59 -23.13 0.00
CA ARG A 70 20.23 -22.03 0.75
C ARG A 70 19.61 -21.90 2.13
N GLU A 71 18.33 -22.24 2.26
CA GLU A 71 17.59 -22.28 3.52
C GLU A 71 16.90 -23.63 3.75
N ARG A 72 16.58 -23.93 5.02
CA ARG A 72 15.83 -25.14 5.38
C ARG A 72 14.41 -25.16 4.79
N SER A 73 13.80 -23.99 4.62
CA SER A 73 12.48 -23.79 3.99
C SER A 73 12.45 -24.30 2.53
N GLU A 74 13.58 -24.23 1.83
CA GLU A 74 13.70 -24.55 0.40
C GLU A 74 14.01 -26.02 0.11
N VAL A 75 14.23 -26.85 1.14
CA VAL A 75 14.65 -28.25 1.00
C VAL A 75 13.61 -29.09 0.22
N ALA A 76 12.33 -28.89 0.50
CA ALA A 76 11.25 -29.61 -0.18
C ALA A 76 11.15 -29.22 -1.67
N ALA A 77 11.29 -27.93 -1.98
CA ALA A 77 11.29 -27.43 -3.35
C ALA A 77 12.51 -27.92 -4.13
N THR A 78 13.70 -27.88 -3.52
CA THR A 78 14.96 -28.36 -4.09
C THR A 78 14.88 -29.86 -4.42
N ARG A 79 14.31 -30.66 -3.51
CA ARG A 79 14.04 -32.09 -3.78
C ARG A 79 13.15 -32.28 -5.01
N SER A 80 12.06 -31.53 -5.11
CA SER A 80 11.13 -31.61 -6.25
C SER A 80 11.82 -31.26 -7.58
N LEU A 81 12.70 -30.26 -7.56
CA LEU A 81 13.51 -29.87 -8.72
C LEU A 81 14.47 -31.00 -9.14
N ILE A 82 15.20 -31.57 -8.18
CA ILE A 82 16.09 -32.71 -8.44
C ILE A 82 15.32 -33.87 -9.08
N VAL A 83 14.16 -34.23 -8.53
CA VAL A 83 13.30 -35.30 -9.07
C VAL A 83 12.84 -34.97 -10.50
N SER A 84 12.48 -33.72 -10.76
CA SER A 84 11.95 -33.29 -12.05
C SER A 84 13.00 -33.29 -13.16
N PHE A 85 14.26 -32.97 -12.84
CA PHE A 85 15.33 -32.84 -13.84
C PHE A 85 16.28 -34.04 -13.92
N ALA A 86 16.68 -34.61 -12.79
CA ALA A 86 17.59 -35.77 -12.76
C ALA A 86 16.82 -37.11 -12.80
N GLY A 87 15.60 -37.15 -12.27
CA GLY A 87 14.76 -38.36 -12.29
C GLY A 87 15.33 -39.56 -11.53
N PRO A 88 14.61 -40.70 -11.52
CA PRO A 88 14.98 -41.90 -10.76
C PRO A 88 16.23 -42.62 -11.28
N SER A 89 16.76 -42.23 -12.45
CA SER A 89 17.96 -42.84 -13.03
C SER A 89 19.27 -42.42 -12.35
N TYR A 90 19.26 -41.30 -11.62
CA TYR A 90 20.42 -40.75 -10.91
C TYR A 90 20.15 -40.50 -9.41
N CYS A 91 18.90 -40.60 -8.96
CA CYS A 91 18.52 -40.62 -7.55
C CYS A 91 18.37 -42.09 -7.10
N VAL A 92 19.47 -42.72 -6.69
CA VAL A 92 19.41 -44.09 -6.14
C VAL A 92 18.93 -44.00 -4.69
N SER A 93 18.19 -45.01 -4.23
CA SER A 93 17.52 -45.08 -2.92
C SER A 93 18.34 -44.48 -1.77
N GLY A 94 17.99 -43.26 -1.35
CA GLY A 94 18.68 -42.50 -0.31
C GLY A 94 18.96 -41.03 -0.68
N ASP A 95 19.17 -40.73 -1.97
CA ASP A 95 19.65 -39.42 -2.43
C ASP A 95 18.56 -38.32 -2.55
N LEU A 96 17.34 -38.63 -2.11
CA LEU A 96 16.21 -37.70 -2.04
C LEU A 96 15.96 -37.17 -0.64
N ALA A 97 16.72 -37.59 0.36
CA ALA A 97 16.80 -36.89 1.65
C ALA A 97 18.09 -36.05 1.68
N PRO A 98 18.14 -34.99 2.50
CA PRO A 98 19.41 -34.34 2.80
C PRO A 98 20.44 -35.39 3.24
N ALA A 99 21.64 -35.32 2.68
CA ALA A 99 22.72 -36.22 2.97
C ALA A 99 23.31 -35.93 4.36
N VAL A 100 23.70 -36.98 5.07
CA VAL A 100 24.48 -36.85 6.30
C VAL A 100 25.92 -36.50 5.91
N LEU A 101 26.34 -35.27 6.21
CA LEU A 101 27.66 -34.72 5.86
C LEU A 101 28.74 -35.11 6.88
N ASP A 102 29.95 -35.45 6.42
CA ASP A 102 31.08 -35.78 7.30
C ASP A 102 31.89 -34.53 7.66
N ARG A 103 31.93 -34.17 8.94
CA ARG A 103 32.70 -33.01 9.43
C ARG A 103 34.22 -33.16 9.25
N ASN A 104 34.72 -34.36 9.01
CA ASN A 104 36.14 -34.62 8.74
C ASN A 104 36.50 -34.45 7.26
N ASP A 105 35.50 -34.45 6.37
CA ASP A 105 35.71 -34.21 4.95
C ASP A 105 35.76 -32.69 4.68
N PRO A 106 36.82 -32.15 4.04
CA PRO A 106 36.97 -30.69 3.88
C PRO A 106 35.86 -30.02 3.08
N VAL A 107 35.27 -30.72 2.11
CA VAL A 107 34.18 -30.20 1.26
C VAL A 107 32.87 -30.21 2.03
N ASP A 108 32.54 -31.32 2.68
CA ASP A 108 31.35 -31.42 3.54
C ASP A 108 31.42 -30.40 4.69
N LYS A 109 32.58 -30.25 5.32
CA LYS A 109 32.81 -29.20 6.33
C LYS A 109 32.59 -27.79 5.77
N ALA A 110 33.01 -27.52 4.53
CA ALA A 110 32.73 -26.22 3.90
C ALA A 110 31.23 -26.00 3.68
N VAL A 111 30.46 -27.05 3.37
CA VAL A 111 29.01 -26.97 3.27
C VAL A 111 28.36 -26.74 4.64
N ILE A 112 28.81 -27.43 5.69
CA ILE A 112 28.31 -27.27 7.05
C ILE A 112 28.60 -25.86 7.60
N ASP A 113 29.81 -25.34 7.36
CA ASP A 113 30.23 -24.03 7.89
C ASP A 113 29.50 -22.84 7.21
N PHE A 114 29.08 -22.99 5.95
CA PHE A 114 28.44 -21.93 5.15
C PHE A 114 26.95 -22.17 4.89
N PHE A 115 26.42 -23.33 5.23
CA PHE A 115 24.99 -23.63 5.12
C PHE A 115 24.55 -24.36 6.39
N SER A 116 23.68 -25.36 6.27
CA SER A 116 23.26 -26.18 7.40
C SER A 116 23.43 -27.66 7.08
N GLU A 117 23.52 -28.49 8.12
CA GLU A 117 23.74 -29.94 7.98
C GLU A 117 22.62 -30.64 7.18
N ASP A 118 21.41 -30.07 7.16
CA ASP A 118 20.21 -30.71 6.60
C ASP A 118 19.72 -30.09 5.29
N THR A 119 20.53 -29.30 4.59
CA THR A 119 20.10 -28.62 3.35
C THR A 119 20.69 -29.17 2.06
N THR A 120 21.55 -30.19 2.14
CA THR A 120 22.36 -30.63 1.00
C THR A 120 21.96 -32.00 0.50
N PHE A 121 21.75 -32.14 -0.81
CA PHE A 121 21.55 -33.41 -1.50
C PHE A 121 22.82 -33.77 -2.27
N ILE A 122 23.26 -35.03 -2.19
CA ILE A 122 24.44 -35.52 -2.91
C ILE A 122 24.00 -36.55 -3.94
N LEU A 123 24.07 -36.19 -5.22
CA LEU A 123 23.68 -37.06 -6.34
C LEU A 123 24.92 -37.74 -6.92
N ARG A 124 25.01 -39.07 -6.77
CA ARG A 124 26.18 -39.85 -7.20
C ARG A 124 25.95 -40.51 -8.56
N ALA A 125 26.79 -40.21 -9.54
CA ALA A 125 26.71 -40.83 -10.88
C ALA A 125 27.58 -42.10 -11.03
N GLY A 126 28.29 -42.51 -9.97
CA GLY A 126 29.22 -43.62 -9.97
C GLY A 126 30.40 -43.45 -10.95
N LYS A 127 31.03 -44.56 -11.32
CA LYS A 127 32.25 -44.57 -12.17
C LYS A 127 32.00 -44.39 -13.67
N ASN A 128 30.73 -44.38 -14.09
CA ASN A 128 30.38 -44.31 -15.51
C ASN A 128 30.45 -42.87 -16.04
N ARG A 129 31.39 -42.59 -16.94
CA ARG A 129 31.60 -41.27 -17.56
C ARG A 129 30.37 -40.72 -18.28
N GLU A 130 29.58 -41.57 -18.94
CA GLU A 130 28.35 -41.15 -19.62
C GLU A 130 27.27 -40.73 -18.61
N LYS A 131 27.16 -41.45 -17.49
CA LYS A 131 26.25 -41.07 -16.40
C LYS A 131 26.66 -39.75 -15.74
N ARG A 132 27.97 -39.53 -15.51
CA ARG A 132 28.50 -38.25 -14.99
C ARG A 132 28.16 -37.08 -15.91
N ARG A 133 28.32 -37.27 -17.23
CA ARG A 133 27.97 -36.25 -18.24
C ARG A 133 26.47 -35.92 -18.19
N LYS A 134 25.61 -36.94 -18.25
CA LYS A 134 24.14 -36.76 -18.25
C LYS A 134 23.61 -36.12 -16.97
N LEU A 135 24.14 -36.50 -15.80
CA LEU A 135 23.75 -35.87 -14.53
C LEU A 135 24.11 -34.38 -14.52
N ARG A 136 25.32 -34.05 -14.98
CA ARG A 136 25.78 -32.66 -15.09
C ARG A 136 24.93 -31.85 -16.06
N GLU A 137 24.62 -32.40 -17.23
CA GLU A 137 23.74 -31.76 -18.21
C GLU A 137 22.33 -31.53 -17.66
N SER A 138 21.80 -32.49 -16.91
CA SER A 138 20.47 -32.38 -16.29
C SER A 138 20.41 -31.26 -15.25
N LEU A 139 21.44 -31.13 -14.41
CA LEU A 139 21.51 -30.05 -13.41
C LEU A 139 21.87 -28.69 -14.03
N ALA A 140 22.68 -28.66 -15.10
CA ALA A 140 22.92 -27.44 -15.86
C ALA A 140 21.62 -26.95 -16.53
N LEU A 141 20.82 -27.87 -17.08
CA LEU A 141 19.49 -27.56 -17.63
C LEU A 141 18.54 -27.06 -16.54
N MET A 142 18.57 -27.67 -15.34
CA MET A 142 17.81 -27.19 -14.19
C MET A 142 18.17 -25.73 -13.86
N GLN A 143 19.46 -25.42 -13.66
CA GLN A 143 19.89 -24.07 -13.33
C GLN A 143 19.60 -23.07 -14.46
N ALA A 144 19.79 -23.45 -15.72
CA ALA A 144 19.47 -22.60 -16.87
C ALA A 144 17.96 -22.32 -16.97
N THR A 145 17.12 -23.33 -16.76
CA THR A 145 15.65 -23.20 -16.79
C THR A 145 15.15 -22.33 -15.64
N LEU A 146 15.69 -22.52 -14.43
CA LEU A 146 15.35 -21.68 -13.28
C LEU A 146 15.88 -20.26 -13.42
N SER A 147 17.04 -20.07 -14.05
CA SER A 147 17.60 -18.74 -14.31
C SER A 147 16.78 -17.97 -15.36
N ALA A 148 16.32 -18.67 -16.41
CA ALA A 148 15.48 -18.11 -17.46
C ALA A 148 14.01 -17.92 -17.03
N ARG A 149 13.61 -18.48 -15.89
CA ARG A 149 12.28 -18.26 -15.31
C ARG A 149 12.10 -16.75 -15.08
N PRO A 150 11.09 -16.10 -15.70
CA PRO A 150 10.74 -14.74 -15.34
C PRO A 150 10.50 -14.72 -13.83
N ARG A 151 10.94 -13.66 -13.13
CA ARG A 151 10.60 -13.41 -11.72
C ARG A 151 9.09 -13.16 -11.62
N ARG A 152 8.30 -14.21 -11.81
CA ARG A 152 6.90 -14.26 -11.43
C ARG A 152 6.94 -14.58 -9.96
N SER A 153 6.62 -13.59 -9.16
CA SER A 153 5.97 -13.81 -7.87
C SER A 153 4.79 -14.73 -8.16
N TRP A 154 4.99 -16.03 -7.96
CA TRP A 154 3.89 -16.97 -7.97
C TRP A 154 3.04 -16.60 -6.75
N SER A 155 2.01 -15.78 -6.96
CA SER A 155 0.99 -15.60 -5.96
C SER A 155 0.26 -16.93 -5.85
N VAL A 156 0.59 -17.71 -4.83
CA VAL A 156 -0.38 -18.64 -4.24
C VAL A 156 -1.68 -17.87 -4.09
N ALA A 157 -2.81 -18.45 -4.49
CA ALA A 157 -4.10 -17.77 -4.43
C ALA A 157 -4.28 -17.17 -3.02
N ARG A 158 -4.20 -15.84 -2.93
CA ARG A 158 -4.24 -15.12 -1.65
C ARG A 158 -5.58 -15.41 -0.96
N PRO A 159 -5.62 -15.75 0.34
CA PRO A 159 -6.89 -15.88 1.04
C PRO A 159 -7.73 -14.60 0.91
N LEU A 160 -9.05 -14.72 0.85
CA LEU A 160 -9.96 -13.57 0.66
C LEU A 160 -9.72 -12.48 1.72
N GLY A 161 -9.54 -12.86 2.99
CA GLY A 161 -9.21 -11.92 4.06
C GLY A 161 -7.94 -11.11 3.81
N ARG A 162 -6.93 -11.70 3.14
CA ARG A 162 -5.70 -10.99 2.75
C ARG A 162 -5.94 -9.99 1.62
N LEU A 163 -6.85 -10.31 0.70
CA LEU A 163 -7.24 -9.36 -0.36
C LEU A 163 -8.02 -8.18 0.21
N ILE A 164 -8.94 -8.40 1.14
CA ILE A 164 -9.68 -7.32 1.81
C ILE A 164 -8.71 -6.42 2.58
N ALA A 165 -7.80 -7.01 3.38
CA ALA A 165 -6.77 -6.27 4.09
C ALA A 165 -5.91 -5.42 3.15
N GLN A 166 -5.50 -5.97 2.01
CA GLN A 166 -4.74 -5.22 1.02
C GLN A 166 -5.58 -4.12 0.38
N PHE A 167 -6.84 -4.38 0.04
CA PHE A 167 -7.75 -3.37 -0.50
C PHE A 167 -7.91 -2.18 0.45
N ASP A 168 -8.12 -2.46 1.75
CA ASP A 168 -8.23 -1.42 2.77
C ASP A 168 -6.93 -0.65 2.96
N ALA A 169 -5.78 -1.34 2.95
CA ALA A 169 -4.46 -0.72 3.05
C ALA A 169 -4.16 0.19 1.83
N GLU A 170 -4.50 -0.26 0.62
CA GLU A 170 -4.37 0.53 -0.61
C GLU A 170 -5.24 1.79 -0.55
N LEU A 171 -6.52 1.65 -0.16
CA LEU A 171 -7.41 2.80 -0.01
C LEU A 171 -6.94 3.78 1.07
N ALA A 172 -6.44 3.28 2.20
CA ALA A 172 -5.91 4.12 3.27
C ALA A 172 -4.62 4.85 2.84
N ALA A 173 -3.77 4.20 2.02
CA ALA A 173 -2.56 4.80 1.46
C ALA A 173 -2.83 5.73 0.26
N GLY A 174 -4.05 5.77 -0.27
CA GLY A 174 -4.42 6.57 -1.45
C GLY A 174 -4.19 5.90 -2.81
N GLY A 175 -3.97 4.58 -2.84
CA GLY A 175 -3.81 3.80 -4.08
C GLY A 175 -5.13 3.63 -4.83
N GLU A 176 -5.39 4.48 -5.83
CA GLU A 176 -6.59 4.40 -6.69
C GLU A 176 -6.52 3.17 -7.62
N ALA A 177 -5.37 2.96 -8.26
CA ALA A 177 -5.17 1.88 -9.21
C ALA A 177 -4.97 0.55 -8.50
N GLY A 178 -4.20 0.58 -7.39
CA GLY A 178 -3.99 -0.58 -6.51
C GLY A 178 -5.30 -1.12 -5.94
N SER A 179 -6.15 -0.26 -5.38
CA SER A 179 -7.45 -0.66 -4.84
C SER A 179 -8.38 -1.26 -5.91
N LEU A 180 -8.37 -0.72 -7.14
CA LEU A 180 -9.15 -1.27 -8.25
C LEU A 180 -8.67 -2.66 -8.66
N GLN A 181 -7.36 -2.84 -8.77
CA GLN A 181 -6.77 -4.13 -9.15
C GLN A 181 -7.12 -5.21 -8.12
N VAL A 182 -7.03 -4.90 -6.83
CA VAL A 182 -7.41 -5.84 -5.77
C VAL A 182 -8.92 -6.14 -5.81
N LEU A 183 -9.76 -5.13 -6.03
CA LEU A 183 -11.21 -5.33 -6.15
C LEU A 183 -11.58 -6.23 -7.34
N GLN A 184 -10.93 -6.05 -8.49
CA GLN A 184 -11.10 -6.91 -9.66
C GLN A 184 -10.64 -8.34 -9.39
N GLU A 185 -9.56 -8.54 -8.62
CA GLU A 185 -9.11 -9.86 -8.21
C GLU A 185 -10.10 -10.54 -7.26
N ILE A 186 -10.69 -9.80 -6.31
CA ILE A 186 -11.76 -10.30 -5.44
C ILE A 186 -12.97 -10.74 -6.28
N GLN A 187 -13.40 -9.90 -7.23
CA GLN A 187 -14.52 -10.21 -8.12
C GLN A 187 -14.25 -11.44 -8.99
N ALA A 188 -13.05 -11.56 -9.58
CA ALA A 188 -12.70 -12.66 -10.47
C ALA A 188 -12.62 -14.01 -9.76
N ARG A 189 -12.30 -14.03 -8.47
CA ARG A 189 -12.20 -15.26 -7.67
C ARG A 189 -13.54 -15.79 -7.17
N GLY A 190 -14.52 -14.90 -7.00
CA GLY A 190 -15.77 -15.23 -6.32
C GLY A 190 -15.58 -15.50 -4.82
N GLY A 191 -16.66 -15.93 -4.14
CA GLY A 191 -16.67 -16.16 -2.69
C GLY A 191 -17.18 -15.00 -1.85
N MET A 192 -17.61 -13.90 -2.49
CA MET A 192 -18.42 -12.85 -1.88
C MET A 192 -19.82 -12.83 -2.50
N THR A 193 -20.82 -12.41 -1.71
CA THR A 193 -22.15 -12.10 -2.25
C THR A 193 -22.06 -10.83 -3.11
N PRO A 194 -22.97 -10.64 -4.09
CA PRO A 194 -23.07 -9.40 -4.85
C PRO A 194 -23.20 -8.17 -3.94
N THR A 195 -23.99 -8.26 -2.87
CA THR A 195 -24.12 -7.21 -1.86
C THR A 195 -22.79 -6.83 -1.21
N ASN A 196 -21.96 -7.81 -0.81
CA ASN A 196 -20.66 -7.52 -0.19
C ASN A 196 -19.67 -6.89 -1.18
N LEU A 197 -19.73 -7.27 -2.46
CA LEU A 197 -18.93 -6.63 -3.49
C LEU A 197 -19.38 -5.17 -3.71
N ALA A 198 -20.70 -4.93 -3.72
CA ALA A 198 -21.25 -3.58 -3.81
C ALA A 198 -20.83 -2.71 -2.61
N HIS A 199 -20.76 -3.26 -1.39
CA HIS A 199 -20.22 -2.54 -0.24
C HIS A 199 -18.76 -2.10 -0.44
N LEU A 200 -17.90 -2.96 -0.99
CA LEU A 200 -16.51 -2.60 -1.29
C LEU A 200 -16.42 -1.54 -2.41
N GLN A 201 -17.27 -1.64 -3.43
CA GLN A 201 -17.38 -0.63 -4.49
C GLN A 201 -17.81 0.73 -3.93
N ILE A 202 -18.86 0.76 -3.10
CA ILE A 202 -19.33 1.98 -2.41
C ILE A 202 -18.21 2.57 -1.57
N LYS A 203 -17.53 1.76 -0.74
CA LYS A 203 -16.40 2.21 0.08
C LYS A 203 -15.29 2.84 -0.76
N ARG A 204 -14.92 2.22 -1.89
CA ARG A 204 -13.91 2.77 -2.81
C ARG A 204 -14.37 4.09 -3.42
N LEU A 205 -15.58 4.16 -3.97
CA LEU A 205 -16.08 5.36 -4.64
C LEU A 205 -16.23 6.52 -3.66
N ASP A 206 -16.72 6.27 -2.45
CA ASP A 206 -16.80 7.26 -1.38
C ASP A 206 -15.42 7.78 -0.99
N ARG A 207 -14.45 6.88 -0.79
CA ARG A 207 -13.07 7.27 -0.44
C ARG A 207 -12.37 8.09 -1.52
N LEU A 208 -12.69 7.83 -2.79
CA LEU A 208 -12.21 8.61 -3.93
C LEU A 208 -13.05 9.88 -4.18
N GLY A 209 -14.13 10.09 -3.42
CA GLY A 209 -15.06 11.21 -3.60
C GLY A 209 -15.83 11.18 -4.93
N LEU A 210 -15.98 10.01 -5.54
CA LEU A 210 -16.69 9.78 -6.81
C LEU A 210 -18.20 9.65 -6.59
N SER A 211 -18.79 10.70 -5.99
CA SER A 211 -20.19 10.70 -5.56
C SER A 211 -21.19 10.44 -6.69
N ALA A 212 -20.96 11.00 -7.88
CA ALA A 212 -21.85 10.77 -9.03
C ALA A 212 -21.84 9.30 -9.47
N GLN A 213 -20.66 8.70 -9.63
CA GLN A 213 -20.53 7.29 -10.00
C GLN A 213 -21.12 6.35 -8.95
N LEU A 214 -21.00 6.72 -7.66
CA LEU A 214 -21.62 5.98 -6.56
C LEU A 214 -23.14 5.96 -6.71
N LEU A 215 -23.77 7.11 -6.98
CA LEU A 215 -25.22 7.21 -7.16
C LEU A 215 -25.73 6.55 -8.46
N GLU A 216 -24.85 6.36 -9.45
CA GLU A 216 -25.16 5.68 -10.72
C GLU A 216 -25.05 4.14 -10.64
N MET A 217 -24.64 3.58 -9.50
CA MET A 217 -24.53 2.13 -9.32
C MET A 217 -25.89 1.43 -9.49
N GLN A 218 -25.94 0.42 -10.37
CA GLN A 218 -27.18 -0.29 -10.71
C GLN A 218 -27.82 -0.99 -9.50
N ASP A 219 -27.01 -1.56 -8.61
CA ASP A 219 -27.47 -2.35 -7.46
C ASP A 219 -27.68 -1.50 -6.19
N LEU A 220 -27.55 -0.17 -6.27
CA LEU A 220 -27.52 0.70 -5.09
C LEU A 220 -28.83 0.66 -4.29
N SER A 221 -29.97 0.69 -4.97
CA SER A 221 -31.29 0.61 -4.31
C SER A 221 -31.44 -0.70 -3.55
N ASP A 222 -31.02 -1.82 -4.13
CA ASP A 222 -31.11 -3.14 -3.51
C ASP A 222 -30.21 -3.25 -2.28
N VAL A 223 -29.01 -2.66 -2.35
CA VAL A 223 -28.09 -2.57 -1.20
C VAL A 223 -28.73 -1.79 -0.05
N LEU A 224 -29.33 -0.63 -0.32
CA LEU A 224 -29.96 0.21 0.71
C LEU A 224 -31.19 -0.46 1.36
N GLN A 225 -31.96 -1.23 0.60
CA GLN A 225 -33.11 -1.99 1.12
C GLN A 225 -32.70 -3.12 2.07
N GLN A 226 -31.44 -3.59 1.99
CA GLN A 226 -30.92 -4.68 2.80
C GLN A 226 -30.38 -4.22 4.17
N ASN A 227 -30.64 -2.97 4.59
CA ASN A 227 -30.10 -2.36 5.81
C ASN A 227 -28.56 -2.52 5.88
N PRO A 228 -27.83 -1.81 5.00
CA PRO A 228 -26.39 -1.99 4.90
C PRO A 228 -25.66 -1.49 6.15
N PRO A 229 -24.40 -1.90 6.37
CA PRO A 229 -23.58 -1.39 7.46
C PRO A 229 -23.52 0.14 7.49
N LEU A 230 -23.35 0.71 8.68
CA LEU A 230 -23.36 2.16 8.89
C LEU A 230 -22.43 2.92 7.92
N PRO A 231 -21.17 2.51 7.69
CA PRO A 231 -20.27 3.23 6.78
C PRO A 231 -20.74 3.24 5.32
N VAL A 232 -21.49 2.20 4.90
CA VAL A 232 -22.06 2.13 3.55
C VAL A 232 -23.24 3.10 3.43
N GLY A 233 -24.12 3.14 4.43
CA GLY A 233 -25.22 4.10 4.48
C GLY A 233 -24.71 5.56 4.52
N GLU A 234 -23.69 5.82 5.35
CA GLU A 234 -23.04 7.12 5.43
C GLU A 234 -22.40 7.53 4.10
N ALA A 235 -21.67 6.64 3.43
CA ALA A 235 -21.08 6.87 2.12
C ALA A 235 -22.12 7.31 1.07
N VAL A 236 -23.30 6.68 1.06
CA VAL A 236 -24.39 7.07 0.17
C VAL A 236 -24.93 8.46 0.54
N LEU A 237 -25.13 8.75 1.83
CA LEU A 237 -25.57 10.06 2.27
C LEU A 237 -24.54 11.15 1.92
N ASN A 238 -23.25 10.89 2.09
CA ASN A 238 -22.17 11.80 1.68
C ASN A 238 -22.21 12.04 0.16
N ALA A 239 -22.45 10.99 -0.63
CA ALA A 239 -22.60 11.13 -2.08
C ALA A 239 -23.82 11.97 -2.46
N VAL A 240 -24.96 11.80 -1.80
CA VAL A 240 -26.15 12.65 -2.00
C VAL A 240 -25.86 14.09 -1.61
N ARG A 241 -25.18 14.33 -0.49
CA ARG A 241 -24.80 15.68 -0.07
C ARG A 241 -23.97 16.38 -1.14
N SER A 242 -22.99 15.68 -1.68
CA SER A 242 -22.05 16.19 -2.68
C SER A 242 -22.69 16.38 -4.06
N ALA A 243 -23.30 15.34 -4.62
CA ALA A 243 -23.78 15.34 -6.01
C ALA A 243 -25.18 15.93 -6.19
N VAL A 244 -26.06 15.85 -5.19
CA VAL A 244 -27.47 16.26 -5.31
C VAL A 244 -27.72 17.61 -4.64
N LEU A 245 -27.14 17.83 -3.46
CA LEU A 245 -27.49 18.98 -2.61
C LEU A 245 -26.50 20.15 -2.63
N GLU A 246 -25.24 19.95 -3.03
CA GLU A 246 -24.18 20.96 -2.90
C GLU A 246 -24.45 22.25 -3.66
N GLU A 247 -25.07 22.16 -4.84
CA GLU A 247 -25.43 23.34 -5.59
C GLU A 247 -26.51 24.15 -4.85
N SER A 248 -27.66 23.56 -4.51
CA SER A 248 -28.77 24.24 -3.82
C SER A 248 -28.35 24.85 -2.50
N LEU A 249 -27.70 24.06 -1.65
CA LEU A 249 -27.35 24.46 -0.30
C LEU A 249 -26.28 25.56 -0.28
N SER A 250 -25.41 25.60 -1.29
CA SER A 250 -24.37 26.63 -1.37
C SER A 250 -24.90 28.04 -1.68
N VAL A 251 -26.05 28.12 -2.34
CA VAL A 251 -26.72 29.39 -2.64
C VAL A 251 -27.85 29.67 -1.63
N GLY A 252 -28.06 28.77 -0.68
CA GLY A 252 -29.09 28.88 0.37
C GLY A 252 -30.52 28.58 -0.10
N ASP A 253 -30.69 27.96 -1.27
CA ASP A 253 -32.00 27.63 -1.84
C ASP A 253 -32.51 26.29 -1.28
N LEU A 254 -33.28 26.36 -0.19
CA LEU A 254 -33.80 25.18 0.49
C LEU A 254 -34.91 24.48 -0.31
N GLU A 255 -35.75 25.22 -1.03
CA GLU A 255 -36.84 24.65 -1.84
C GLU A 255 -36.28 23.79 -2.97
N ALA A 256 -35.25 24.29 -3.67
CA ALA A 256 -34.55 23.50 -4.68
C ALA A 256 -33.87 22.26 -4.07
N ALA A 257 -33.37 22.35 -2.83
CA ALA A 257 -32.79 21.19 -2.13
C ALA A 257 -33.85 20.12 -1.83
N TYR A 258 -35.05 20.51 -1.38
CA TYR A 258 -36.15 19.57 -1.12
C TYR A 258 -36.63 18.89 -2.40
N GLU A 259 -36.83 19.65 -3.48
CA GLU A 259 -37.28 19.07 -4.75
C GLU A 259 -36.25 18.10 -5.34
N ARG A 260 -34.96 18.38 -5.20
CA ARG A 260 -33.89 17.46 -5.62
C ARG A 260 -33.86 16.17 -4.80
N LEU A 261 -34.11 16.22 -3.49
CA LEU A 261 -34.26 14.99 -2.69
C LEU A 261 -35.55 14.25 -3.01
N ARG A 262 -36.65 14.95 -3.25
CA ARG A 262 -37.95 14.35 -3.58
C ARG A 262 -37.94 13.61 -4.92
N THR A 263 -37.13 14.08 -5.86
CA THR A 263 -36.96 13.48 -7.19
C THR A 263 -35.89 12.40 -7.22
N LEU A 264 -35.13 12.22 -6.15
CA LEU A 264 -34.13 11.16 -6.02
C LEU A 264 -34.83 9.81 -5.80
N ASP A 265 -34.73 8.91 -6.77
CA ASP A 265 -35.31 7.57 -6.71
C ASP A 265 -34.42 6.59 -5.95
N LEU A 266 -34.12 6.91 -4.68
CA LEU A 266 -33.31 6.07 -3.79
C LEU A 266 -33.92 5.97 -2.38
N PRO A 267 -34.02 4.76 -1.80
CA PRO A 267 -34.49 4.58 -0.43
C PRO A 267 -33.40 4.97 0.57
N LEU A 268 -33.28 6.28 0.85
CA LEU A 268 -32.25 6.81 1.75
C LEU A 268 -32.39 6.22 3.17
N PRO A 269 -31.26 5.97 3.86
CA PRO A 269 -31.28 5.38 5.19
C PRO A 269 -31.60 6.44 6.27
N VAL A 270 -32.90 6.75 6.46
CA VAL A 270 -33.39 7.82 7.36
C VAL A 270 -33.50 7.40 8.83
N LYS A 271 -33.44 6.10 9.15
CA LYS A 271 -33.58 5.58 10.53
C LYS A 271 -32.26 5.15 11.17
N VAL A 272 -31.16 5.67 10.67
CA VAL A 272 -29.82 5.36 11.17
C VAL A 272 -29.53 6.17 12.43
N ASP A 273 -28.74 5.60 13.33
CA ASP A 273 -28.26 6.31 14.52
C ASP A 273 -27.45 7.56 14.11
N ALA A 274 -28.03 8.73 14.36
CA ALA A 274 -27.46 10.01 13.99
C ALA A 274 -26.16 10.32 14.74
N HIS A 275 -25.96 9.78 15.95
CA HIS A 275 -24.79 10.05 16.78
C HIS A 275 -23.48 9.49 16.21
N ARG A 276 -23.55 8.68 15.16
CA ARG A 276 -22.40 8.03 14.53
C ARG A 276 -22.14 8.53 13.10
N LEU A 277 -22.94 9.48 12.62
CA LEU A 277 -22.82 10.03 11.27
C LEU A 277 -21.98 11.31 11.27
N GLY A 278 -21.21 11.49 10.20
CA GLY A 278 -20.51 12.73 9.93
C GLY A 278 -21.44 13.86 9.47
N PRO A 279 -20.92 15.10 9.40
CA PRO A 279 -21.72 16.29 9.17
C PRO A 279 -22.39 16.35 7.79
N GLN A 280 -21.79 15.73 6.77
CA GLN A 280 -22.36 15.66 5.44
C GLN A 280 -23.62 14.80 5.41
N ALA A 281 -23.57 13.62 6.04
CA ALA A 281 -24.71 12.74 6.18
C ALA A 281 -25.82 13.38 7.03
N LEU A 282 -25.45 14.01 8.16
CA LEU A 282 -26.40 14.78 8.97
C LEU A 282 -27.06 15.92 8.20
N THR A 283 -26.34 16.60 7.31
CA THR A 283 -26.92 17.65 6.45
C THR A 283 -28.04 17.10 5.56
N VAL A 284 -27.87 15.90 4.99
CA VAL A 284 -28.89 15.26 4.15
C VAL A 284 -30.12 14.89 4.97
N LEU A 285 -29.90 14.27 6.13
CA LEU A 285 -30.98 13.87 7.03
C LEU A 285 -31.75 15.08 7.56
N LEU A 286 -31.06 16.17 7.92
CA LEU A 286 -31.67 17.43 8.35
C LEU A 286 -32.50 18.06 7.22
N THR A 287 -31.97 18.07 5.99
CA THR A 287 -32.69 18.56 4.81
C THR A 287 -33.95 17.72 4.55
N ALA A 288 -33.85 16.39 4.64
CA ALA A 288 -34.97 15.48 4.45
C ALA A 288 -36.02 15.56 5.57
N ALA A 289 -35.61 15.69 6.83
CA ALA A 289 -36.51 15.86 7.97
C ALA A 289 -37.29 17.18 7.87
N LEU A 290 -36.58 18.28 7.54
CA LEU A 290 -37.18 19.60 7.36
C LEU A 290 -38.18 19.63 6.19
N GLY A 291 -37.84 19.00 5.05
CA GLY A 291 -38.74 18.90 3.89
C GLY A 291 -39.96 18.00 4.13
N ARG A 292 -39.86 16.98 4.99
CA ARG A 292 -40.99 16.13 5.40
C ARG A 292 -41.85 16.74 6.51
N GLY A 293 -41.35 17.78 7.20
CA GLY A 293 -41.99 18.33 8.38
C GLY A 293 -41.95 17.38 9.59
N ASP A 294 -40.91 16.58 9.70
CA ASP A 294 -40.69 15.59 10.76
C ASP A 294 -40.02 16.27 11.97
N ASP A 295 -40.80 17.01 12.75
CA ASP A 295 -40.31 17.93 13.79
C ASP A 295 -39.60 17.18 14.94
N ASP A 296 -40.09 15.99 15.31
CA ASP A 296 -39.49 15.13 16.34
C ASP A 296 -38.08 14.69 15.94
N TYR A 297 -37.93 14.16 14.73
CA TYR A 297 -36.63 13.73 14.23
C TYR A 297 -35.68 14.91 13.98
N LEU A 298 -36.21 16.06 13.58
CA LEU A 298 -35.44 17.30 13.46
C LEU A 298 -34.86 17.74 14.81
N GLY A 299 -35.62 17.61 15.90
CA GLY A 299 -35.17 17.88 17.26
C GLY A 299 -34.01 16.97 17.68
N VAL A 300 -34.11 15.66 17.39
CA VAL A 300 -33.04 14.68 17.63
C VAL A 300 -31.76 15.07 16.88
N LEU A 301 -31.86 15.36 15.57
CA LEU A 301 -30.71 15.73 14.74
C LEU A 301 -30.03 17.02 15.21
N LEU A 302 -30.79 18.03 15.62
CA LEU A 302 -30.24 19.28 16.15
C LEU A 302 -29.49 19.06 17.48
N HIS A 303 -30.05 18.25 18.37
CA HIS A 303 -29.39 17.88 19.63
C HIS A 303 -28.07 17.15 19.37
N THR A 304 -28.07 16.16 18.48
CA THR A 304 -26.86 15.43 18.08
C THR A 304 -25.78 16.35 17.51
N LEU A 305 -26.17 17.31 16.65
CA LEU A 305 -25.23 18.29 16.06
C LEU A 305 -24.57 19.19 17.12
N ASP A 306 -25.34 19.61 18.13
CA ASP A 306 -24.85 20.44 19.21
C ASP A 306 -23.91 19.64 20.14
N GLU A 307 -24.27 18.40 20.49
CA GLU A 307 -23.42 17.49 21.30
C GLU A 307 -22.07 17.20 20.63
N GLN A 308 -22.07 16.89 19.34
CA GLN A 308 -20.86 16.60 18.56
C GLN A 308 -20.07 17.86 18.17
N ARG A 309 -20.56 19.06 18.49
CA ARG A 309 -19.98 20.36 18.08
C ARG A 309 -19.80 20.48 16.56
N GLN A 310 -20.70 19.89 15.78
CA GLN A 310 -20.62 19.88 14.31
C GLN A 310 -21.46 20.97 13.65
N ALA A 311 -22.21 21.77 14.41
CA ALA A 311 -23.08 22.82 13.87
C ALA A 311 -22.36 23.77 12.88
N GLU A 312 -21.10 24.11 13.12
CA GLU A 312 -20.32 25.00 12.25
C GLU A 312 -20.07 24.45 10.83
N SER A 313 -20.19 23.13 10.66
CA SER A 313 -19.97 22.45 9.37
C SER A 313 -21.23 22.32 8.52
N ILE A 314 -22.40 22.69 9.07
CA ILE A 314 -23.69 22.64 8.39
C ILE A 314 -24.03 24.01 7.80
N PRO A 315 -24.67 24.10 6.61
CA PRO A 315 -25.09 25.38 6.04
C PRO A 315 -26.00 26.17 7.00
N VAL A 316 -25.62 27.43 7.27
CA VAL A 316 -26.30 28.31 8.24
C VAL A 316 -27.79 28.49 7.92
N THR A 317 -28.13 28.64 6.64
CA THR A 317 -29.53 28.79 6.20
C THR A 317 -30.39 27.58 6.57
N LEU A 318 -29.83 26.38 6.45
CA LEU A 318 -30.51 25.13 6.81
C LEU A 318 -30.67 25.01 8.33
N LEU A 319 -29.61 25.30 9.08
CA LEU A 319 -29.62 25.31 10.55
C LEU A 319 -30.64 26.30 11.11
N ASP A 320 -30.67 27.52 10.59
CA ASP A 320 -31.61 28.56 11.02
C ASP A 320 -33.06 28.15 10.72
N ALA A 321 -33.31 27.58 9.55
CA ALA A 321 -34.64 27.09 9.19
C ALA A 321 -35.09 25.93 10.11
N ALA A 322 -34.18 25.00 10.40
CA ALA A 322 -34.45 23.88 11.30
C ALA A 322 -34.74 24.34 12.73
N ARG A 323 -33.89 25.21 13.30
CA ARG A 323 -34.07 25.76 14.65
C ARG A 323 -35.36 26.56 14.78
N LYS A 324 -35.71 27.38 13.78
CA LYS A 324 -36.97 28.14 13.75
C LYS A 324 -38.18 27.21 13.77
N ARG A 325 -38.11 26.09 13.04
CA ARG A 325 -39.22 25.13 12.95
C ARG A 325 -39.45 24.41 14.28
N VAL A 326 -38.41 23.89 14.91
CA VAL A 326 -38.52 23.26 16.24
C VAL A 326 -38.96 24.28 17.30
N ALA A 327 -38.43 25.50 17.29
CA ALA A 327 -38.88 26.55 18.21
C ALA A 327 -40.38 26.88 18.04
N SER A 328 -40.87 26.91 16.80
CA SER A 328 -42.29 27.14 16.50
C SER A 328 -43.18 25.97 16.92
N ALA A 329 -42.65 24.74 16.91
CA ALA A 329 -43.36 23.55 17.42
C ALA A 329 -43.40 23.54 18.96
N VAL A 330 -42.33 23.95 19.64
CA VAL A 330 -42.28 24.06 21.11
C VAL A 330 -43.23 25.15 21.63
N ASP A 331 -43.35 26.29 20.94
CA ASP A 331 -44.34 27.34 21.29
C ASP A 331 -45.82 26.93 21.07
N ALA A 332 -46.07 25.84 20.33
CA ALA A 332 -47.42 25.32 20.08
C ALA A 332 -47.81 24.15 21.00
N THR A 333 -46.88 23.63 21.80
CA THR A 333 -47.09 22.43 22.63
C THR A 333 -46.65 22.70 24.07
N ASP A 334 -47.41 23.54 24.77
CA ASP A 334 -47.42 23.52 26.23
C ASP A 334 -48.43 22.46 26.69
N GLU A 335 -48.04 21.67 27.68
CA GLU A 335 -48.67 20.43 28.18
C GLU A 335 -48.42 19.13 27.39
N SER A 336 -47.27 18.48 27.64
CA SER A 336 -47.23 17.07 28.06
C SER A 336 -45.83 16.62 28.55
N GLN A 337 -45.88 15.67 29.49
CA GLN A 337 -44.84 15.24 30.42
C GLN A 337 -43.56 14.63 29.78
N PRO A 338 -42.42 14.66 30.51
CA PRO A 338 -41.18 14.05 30.04
C PRO A 338 -41.32 12.52 30.01
N ALA A 339 -41.23 11.94 28.81
CA ALA A 339 -41.01 10.52 28.65
C ALA A 339 -39.52 10.23 28.92
N GLU A 340 -39.27 9.43 29.96
CA GLU A 340 -37.96 8.90 30.29
C GLU A 340 -37.40 8.12 29.09
N SER A 341 -36.36 8.68 28.47
CA SER A 341 -35.38 7.95 27.69
C SER A 341 -34.64 7.01 28.63
N SER A 342 -35.17 5.81 28.83
CA SER A 342 -34.39 4.70 29.36
C SER A 342 -33.57 4.13 28.21
N ALA A 343 -32.30 4.52 28.22
CA ALA A 343 -31.24 3.96 27.41
C ALA A 343 -31.34 2.43 27.43
N VAL A 344 -31.35 1.82 26.25
CA VAL A 344 -30.97 0.43 26.12
C VAL A 344 -29.48 0.38 26.47
N GLU A 345 -29.18 0.16 27.75
CA GLU A 345 -27.88 -0.30 28.21
C GLU A 345 -27.57 -1.59 27.44
N ALA A 346 -26.80 -1.43 26.35
CA ALA A 346 -26.17 -2.53 25.68
C ALA A 346 -25.24 -3.21 26.69
N SER A 347 -25.68 -4.39 27.11
CA SER A 347 -24.99 -5.39 27.91
C SER A 347 -23.45 -5.28 27.86
N LEU A 348 -22.87 -4.91 29.00
CA LEU A 348 -21.47 -5.14 29.36
C LEU A 348 -21.15 -6.64 29.32
N GLN A 349 -20.72 -7.13 28.16
CA GLN A 349 -20.05 -8.42 27.99
C GLN A 349 -19.13 -8.35 26.76
N GLY A 350 -17.87 -7.96 26.96
CA GLY A 350 -16.77 -8.22 26.01
C GLY A 350 -16.68 -7.35 24.75
N SER A 351 -17.26 -6.14 24.71
CA SER A 351 -17.19 -5.26 23.53
C SER A 351 -15.78 -4.68 23.33
N ILE A 352 -15.19 -4.89 22.15
CA ILE A 352 -13.93 -4.26 21.73
C ILE A 352 -14.20 -2.76 21.48
N ASN A 353 -13.57 -1.88 22.27
CA ASN A 353 -13.78 -0.43 22.24
C ASN A 353 -12.47 0.40 22.32
N SER A 354 -11.33 -0.21 22.01
CA SER A 354 -10.01 0.44 22.02
C SER A 354 -9.07 -0.23 21.04
N TRP A 355 -8.05 0.49 20.57
CA TRP A 355 -7.00 -0.03 19.69
C TRP A 355 -6.31 -1.26 20.31
N MET A 356 -5.88 -1.15 21.57
CA MET A 356 -5.28 -2.29 22.29
C MET A 356 -6.24 -3.49 22.36
N GLY A 357 -7.52 -3.27 22.63
CA GLY A 357 -8.54 -4.33 22.64
C GLY A 357 -8.68 -5.00 21.27
N LEU A 358 -8.66 -4.21 20.19
CA LEU A 358 -8.78 -4.69 18.82
C LEU A 358 -7.57 -5.51 18.39
N PHE A 359 -6.35 -5.04 18.67
CA PHE A 359 -5.12 -5.81 18.40
C PHE A 359 -5.13 -7.15 19.15
N LYS A 360 -5.51 -7.16 20.44
CA LYS A 360 -5.64 -8.40 21.23
C LYS A 360 -6.68 -9.35 20.66
N ALA A 361 -7.81 -8.82 20.19
CA ALA A 361 -8.88 -9.61 19.59
C ALA A 361 -8.46 -10.22 18.25
N VAL A 362 -7.75 -9.47 17.40
CA VAL A 362 -7.29 -9.94 16.08
C VAL A 362 -6.12 -10.92 16.20
N ALA A 363 -5.23 -10.72 17.16
CA ALA A 363 -4.08 -11.61 17.40
C ALA A 363 -4.55 -13.02 17.80
N LYS A 364 -5.52 -13.11 18.73
CA LYS A 364 -6.01 -14.37 19.29
C LYS A 364 -7.04 -15.07 18.40
N GLU A 365 -6.95 -16.40 18.28
CA GLU A 365 -8.00 -17.18 17.65
C GLU A 365 -9.25 -17.25 18.55
N GLY A 366 -10.43 -16.97 17.98
CA GLY A 366 -11.73 -17.17 18.64
C GLY A 366 -12.48 -15.91 19.07
N THR A 367 -11.85 -14.73 19.03
CA THR A 367 -12.56 -13.45 19.16
C THR A 367 -12.91 -12.93 17.77
N ASP A 368 -14.16 -12.55 17.52
CA ASP A 368 -14.58 -12.05 16.21
C ASP A 368 -14.54 -10.50 16.17
N PRO A 369 -13.54 -9.88 15.51
CA PRO A 369 -13.45 -8.43 15.35
C PRO A 369 -14.36 -7.92 14.21
N SER A 370 -15.10 -8.79 13.51
CA SER A 370 -15.78 -8.44 12.26
C SER A 370 -16.80 -7.32 12.43
N ALA A 371 -17.50 -7.23 13.57
CA ALA A 371 -18.44 -6.14 13.83
C ALA A 371 -17.73 -4.77 13.85
N VAL A 372 -16.61 -4.67 14.59
CA VAL A 372 -15.81 -3.44 14.67
C VAL A 372 -15.28 -3.01 13.30
N LEU A 373 -14.80 -3.97 12.50
CA LEU A 373 -14.23 -3.69 11.19
C LEU A 373 -15.31 -3.36 10.14
N THR A 374 -16.45 -4.04 10.19
CA THR A 374 -17.56 -3.84 9.24
C THR A 374 -18.27 -2.51 9.51
N ASP A 375 -18.55 -2.20 10.78
CA ASP A 375 -19.22 -0.97 11.17
C ASP A 375 -18.26 0.19 11.38
N SER A 376 -16.95 -0.04 11.21
CA SER A 376 -15.87 0.94 11.41
C SER A 376 -15.99 1.72 12.72
N THR A 377 -16.43 1.05 13.80
CA THR A 377 -16.68 1.68 15.12
C THR A 377 -15.44 2.33 15.72
N TRP A 378 -14.26 1.90 15.27
CA TRP A 378 -12.97 2.45 15.66
C TRP A 378 -12.77 3.92 15.24
N ARG A 379 -13.55 4.45 14.29
CA ARG A 379 -13.51 5.88 13.90
C ARG A 379 -13.94 6.83 15.03
N GLU A 380 -14.64 6.31 16.05
CA GLU A 380 -15.07 7.08 17.22
C GLU A 380 -14.07 7.00 18.38
N TRP A 381 -13.04 6.14 18.26
CA TRP A 381 -12.05 5.97 19.31
C TRP A 381 -11.03 7.12 19.27
N PRO A 382 -10.37 7.40 20.41
CA PRO A 382 -9.19 8.26 20.39
C PRO A 382 -8.16 7.78 19.35
N PRO A 383 -7.42 8.70 18.70
CA PRO A 383 -6.39 8.34 17.75
C PRO A 383 -5.39 7.34 18.35
N PRO A 384 -4.80 6.43 17.55
CA PRO A 384 -3.83 5.45 18.05
C PRO A 384 -2.68 6.08 18.84
N ALA A 385 -2.31 7.32 18.49
CA ALA A 385 -1.26 8.11 19.12
C ALA A 385 -1.47 8.34 20.63
N ASP A 386 -2.73 8.38 21.10
CA ASP A 386 -3.05 8.57 22.52
C ASP A 386 -2.69 7.34 23.38
N SER A 387 -2.49 6.17 22.73
CA SER A 387 -2.13 4.90 23.36
C SER A 387 -0.90 4.25 22.70
N ASP A 388 -0.03 5.07 22.09
CA ASP A 388 1.05 4.58 21.23
C ASP A 388 2.03 3.65 21.96
N ASN A 389 2.33 3.93 23.23
CA ASN A 389 3.24 3.10 24.02
C ASN A 389 2.65 1.72 24.29
N GLU A 390 1.43 1.67 24.79
CA GLU A 390 0.74 0.44 25.14
C GLU A 390 0.46 -0.43 23.92
N VAL A 391 0.12 0.20 22.78
CA VAL A 391 -0.07 -0.50 21.51
C VAL A 391 1.27 -1.03 21.00
N ALA A 392 2.33 -0.23 20.98
CA ALA A 392 3.64 -0.69 20.52
C ALA A 392 4.20 -1.85 21.37
N GLU A 393 4.09 -1.77 22.71
CA GLU A 393 4.51 -2.85 23.61
C GLU A 393 3.76 -4.16 23.30
N LEU A 394 2.45 -4.09 23.06
CA LEU A 394 1.68 -5.26 22.64
C LEU A 394 2.15 -5.83 21.29
N LEU A 395 2.45 -4.96 20.33
CA LEU A 395 2.86 -5.34 18.97
C LEU A 395 4.22 -6.03 18.94
N ILE A 396 5.16 -5.61 19.80
CA ILE A 396 6.49 -6.23 19.94
C ILE A 396 6.39 -7.69 20.38
N ASP A 397 5.42 -8.01 21.27
CA ASP A 397 5.25 -9.34 21.85
C ASP A 397 4.49 -10.33 20.94
N LEU A 398 3.99 -9.89 19.78
CA LEU A 398 3.25 -10.74 18.86
C LEU A 398 4.16 -11.70 18.09
N THR A 399 3.70 -12.94 17.91
CA THR A 399 4.32 -13.93 17.02
C THR A 399 4.05 -13.63 15.54
N ASP A 400 4.83 -14.22 14.62
CA ASP A 400 4.64 -14.05 13.16
C ASP A 400 3.21 -14.38 12.68
N GLN A 401 2.58 -15.39 13.29
CA GLN A 401 1.21 -15.79 12.96
C GLN A 401 0.17 -14.78 13.46
N GLU A 402 0.38 -14.23 14.65
CA GLU A 402 -0.50 -13.18 15.20
C GLU A 402 -0.35 -11.90 14.40
N TRP A 403 0.87 -11.54 14.01
CA TRP A 403 1.12 -10.42 13.12
C TRP A 403 0.50 -10.58 11.72
N ASP A 404 0.51 -11.78 11.13
CA ASP A 404 -0.17 -12.03 9.85
C ASP A 404 -1.67 -11.73 9.96
N ARG A 405 -2.29 -12.02 11.12
CA ARG A 405 -3.66 -11.63 11.39
C ARG A 405 -3.78 -10.12 11.60
N CYS A 406 -2.91 -9.50 12.41
CA CYS A 406 -2.94 -8.08 12.74
C CYS A 406 -2.64 -7.16 11.55
N TRP A 407 -1.96 -7.64 10.49
CA TRP A 407 -1.73 -6.87 9.27
C TRP A 407 -3.03 -6.37 8.61
N ARG A 408 -4.17 -7.03 8.86
CA ARG A 408 -5.48 -6.53 8.39
C ARG A 408 -5.87 -5.18 8.99
N LEU A 409 -5.24 -4.79 10.10
CA LEU A 409 -5.48 -3.53 10.79
C LEU A 409 -4.64 -2.38 10.22
N THR A 410 -3.71 -2.63 9.29
CA THR A 410 -2.87 -1.58 8.71
C THR A 410 -3.70 -0.48 8.04
N GLY A 411 -4.74 -0.82 7.29
CA GLY A 411 -5.67 0.17 6.71
C GLY A 411 -6.38 1.02 7.76
N PRO A 412 -7.16 0.41 8.69
CA PRO A 412 -7.78 1.13 9.81
C PRO A 412 -6.80 1.98 10.61
N PHE A 413 -5.61 1.46 10.89
CA PHE A 413 -4.57 2.17 11.64
C PHE A 413 -4.09 3.42 10.89
N ILE A 414 -3.73 3.29 9.59
CA ILE A 414 -3.32 4.42 8.75
C ILE A 414 -4.46 5.45 8.62
N GLU A 415 -5.71 5.01 8.58
CA GLU A 415 -6.87 5.91 8.47
C GLU A 415 -7.15 6.67 9.76
N ALA A 416 -6.94 6.04 10.91
CA ALA A 416 -7.10 6.68 12.22
C ALA A 416 -5.90 7.53 12.65
N ASP A 417 -4.73 7.28 12.07
CA ASP A 417 -3.51 8.05 12.30
C ASP A 417 -3.66 9.44 11.65
N GLU A 418 -4.06 10.43 12.45
CA GLU A 418 -4.27 11.79 11.96
C GLU A 418 -2.96 12.39 11.44
N TYR A 419 -3.03 13.15 10.35
CA TYR A 419 -1.84 13.74 9.72
C TYR A 419 -0.97 14.55 10.70
N THR A 420 -1.60 15.19 11.70
CA THR A 420 -0.94 16.03 12.71
C THR A 420 -0.67 15.36 14.05
N HIS A 421 -1.16 14.14 14.28
CA HIS A 421 -1.09 13.45 15.58
C HIS A 421 -0.82 11.95 15.36
N VAL A 422 0.43 11.65 15.01
CA VAL A 422 0.86 10.31 14.59
C VAL A 422 1.28 9.44 15.77
N ALA A 423 1.14 8.12 15.63
CA ALA A 423 1.56 7.09 16.59
C ALA A 423 2.93 6.48 16.18
N PRO A 424 4.08 7.13 16.47
CA PRO A 424 5.36 6.74 15.88
C PRO A 424 5.86 5.36 16.30
N ARG A 425 5.66 4.93 17.55
CA ARG A 425 6.17 3.63 18.02
C ARG A 425 5.40 2.48 17.40
N SER A 426 4.07 2.56 17.43
CA SER A 426 3.20 1.57 16.81
C SER A 426 3.40 1.52 15.30
N THR A 427 3.52 2.68 14.66
CA THR A 427 3.86 2.80 13.22
C THR A 427 5.18 2.10 12.92
N ARG A 428 6.20 2.28 13.77
CA ARG A 428 7.50 1.62 13.62
C ARG A 428 7.39 0.11 13.67
N GLU A 429 6.54 -0.45 14.53
CA GLU A 429 6.33 -1.90 14.62
C GLU A 429 5.64 -2.48 13.38
N PHE A 430 4.68 -1.76 12.78
CA PHE A 430 4.14 -2.17 11.47
C PHE A 430 5.22 -2.20 10.38
N ILE A 431 6.12 -1.20 10.35
CA ILE A 431 7.24 -1.18 9.40
C ILE A 431 8.19 -2.35 9.67
N ASN A 432 8.58 -2.58 10.93
CA ASN A 432 9.44 -3.69 11.34
C ASN A 432 8.91 -5.03 10.83
N TYR A 433 7.64 -5.29 11.08
CA TYR A 433 6.99 -6.52 10.64
C TYR A 433 6.95 -6.64 9.12
N ALA A 434 6.68 -5.54 8.41
CA ALA A 434 6.65 -5.55 6.95
C ALA A 434 8.02 -5.86 6.34
N LEU A 435 9.08 -5.23 6.85
CA LEU A 435 10.46 -5.41 6.36
C LEU A 435 11.01 -6.80 6.73
N SER A 436 10.83 -7.23 7.98
CA SER A 436 11.34 -8.51 8.47
C SER A 436 10.56 -9.70 7.91
N GLY A 437 9.24 -9.56 7.77
CA GLY A 437 8.34 -10.57 7.23
C GLY A 437 8.27 -10.60 5.70
N ASN A 438 9.10 -9.82 5.01
CA ASN A 438 9.13 -9.71 3.54
C ASN A 438 7.75 -9.39 2.92
N ARG A 439 6.99 -8.49 3.56
CA ARG A 439 5.73 -7.95 3.02
C ARG A 439 6.02 -6.78 2.09
N LEU A 440 6.65 -7.11 0.97
CA LEU A 440 7.17 -6.13 0.01
C LEU A 440 6.50 -6.29 -1.37
N ALA A 441 5.28 -6.84 -1.40
CA ALA A 441 4.46 -6.86 -2.61
C ALA A 441 4.01 -5.43 -2.95
N PRO A 442 3.70 -5.11 -4.23
CA PRO A 442 3.38 -3.74 -4.65
C PRO A 442 2.35 -3.01 -3.78
N GLY A 443 1.28 -3.69 -3.36
CA GLY A 443 0.28 -3.07 -2.49
C GLY A 443 0.66 -2.98 -1.01
N ASP A 444 1.51 -3.89 -0.52
CA ASP A 444 2.09 -3.74 0.81
C ASP A 444 3.07 -2.55 0.84
N LEU A 445 3.80 -2.27 -0.26
CA LEU A 445 4.72 -1.14 -0.36
C LEU A 445 4.03 0.22 -0.23
N ASN A 446 2.80 0.37 -0.72
CA ASN A 446 2.02 1.60 -0.53
C ASN A 446 1.70 1.83 0.95
N ALA A 447 1.35 0.77 1.68
CA ALA A 447 1.16 0.84 3.13
C ALA A 447 2.47 1.12 3.87
N VAL A 448 3.58 0.47 3.50
CA VAL A 448 4.90 0.72 4.09
C VAL A 448 5.35 2.15 3.84
N TYR A 449 5.13 2.69 2.64
CA TYR A 449 5.37 4.09 2.32
C TYR A 449 4.53 5.00 3.20
N ALA A 450 3.24 4.70 3.34
CA ALA A 450 2.32 5.51 4.13
C ALA A 450 2.70 5.58 5.62
N LEU A 451 3.13 4.44 6.18
CA LEU A 451 3.66 4.34 7.53
C LEU A 451 5.02 5.05 7.67
N THR A 452 5.91 4.89 6.69
CA THR A 452 7.24 5.55 6.65
C THR A 452 7.08 7.07 6.63
N GLU A 453 6.15 7.58 5.82
CA GLU A 453 5.83 9.00 5.76
C GLU A 453 5.32 9.52 7.12
N GLY A 454 4.39 8.80 7.76
CA GLY A 454 3.89 9.14 9.09
C GLY A 454 5.00 9.15 10.15
N TYR A 455 5.84 8.12 10.14
CA TYR A 455 6.97 8.00 11.07
C TYR A 455 7.99 9.12 10.89
N LEU A 456 8.42 9.43 9.66
CA LEU A 456 9.38 10.51 9.42
C LEU A 456 8.80 11.88 9.80
N ARG A 457 7.48 12.07 9.66
CA ARG A 457 6.78 13.29 10.09
C ARG A 457 6.82 13.50 11.60
N SER A 458 6.87 12.42 12.38
CA SER A 458 7.00 12.47 13.84
C SER A 458 8.35 12.99 14.33
N SER A 459 9.29 13.30 13.42
CA SER A 459 10.64 13.78 13.72
C SER A 459 11.42 12.83 14.65
N PRO A 460 11.70 11.59 14.20
CA PRO A 460 12.43 10.60 15.00
C PRO A 460 13.83 11.09 15.38
N SER A 461 14.40 10.54 16.44
CA SER A 461 15.78 10.84 16.82
C SER A 461 16.76 10.42 15.72
N THR A 462 17.98 10.99 15.70
CA THR A 462 18.99 10.65 14.70
C THR A 462 19.27 9.14 14.60
N ASN A 463 19.24 8.42 15.73
CA ASN A 463 19.50 6.98 15.73
C ASN A 463 18.33 6.19 15.14
N GLU A 464 17.11 6.52 15.55
CA GLU A 464 15.87 5.91 15.04
C GLU A 464 15.69 6.16 13.53
N TYR A 465 15.95 7.40 13.09
CA TYR A 465 15.97 7.77 11.68
C TYR A 465 16.96 6.91 10.89
N ARG A 466 18.21 6.81 11.36
CA ARG A 466 19.26 6.01 10.71
C ARG A 466 18.84 4.55 10.59
N GLN A 467 18.34 3.97 11.68
CA GLN A 467 17.92 2.57 11.72
C GLN A 467 16.83 2.28 10.70
N LEU A 468 15.79 3.10 10.64
CA LEU A 468 14.72 2.94 9.65
C LEU A 468 15.27 3.00 8.21
N LEU A 469 16.12 3.98 7.90
CA LEU A 469 16.65 4.13 6.55
C LEU A 469 17.59 2.99 6.16
N ASP A 470 18.39 2.48 7.10
CA ASP A 470 19.26 1.32 6.88
C ASP A 470 18.44 0.04 6.60
N GLU A 471 17.35 -0.19 7.34
CA GLU A 471 16.47 -1.35 7.11
C GLU A 471 15.73 -1.27 5.76
N LEU A 472 15.24 -0.07 5.39
CA LEU A 472 14.68 0.18 4.06
C LEU A 472 15.72 -0.06 2.95
N ARG A 473 16.97 0.37 3.18
CA ARG A 473 18.08 0.17 2.24
C ARG A 473 18.39 -1.32 2.09
N ASP A 474 18.48 -2.06 3.19
CA ASP A 474 18.86 -3.47 3.19
C ASP A 474 17.80 -4.34 2.49
N THR A 475 16.53 -3.95 2.58
CA THR A 475 15.42 -4.61 1.87
C THR A 475 15.21 -4.13 0.43
N SER A 476 15.76 -2.97 0.04
CA SER A 476 15.54 -2.32 -1.26
C SER A 476 15.75 -3.25 -2.47
N SER A 477 16.76 -4.12 -2.43
CA SER A 477 17.08 -5.06 -3.52
C SER A 477 15.95 -6.05 -3.85
N GLN A 478 15.01 -6.25 -2.93
CA GLN A 478 13.89 -7.17 -3.07
C GLN A 478 12.72 -6.55 -3.84
N TRP A 479 12.56 -5.22 -3.79
CA TRP A 479 11.37 -4.54 -4.31
C TRP A 479 11.66 -3.39 -5.29
N VAL A 480 12.87 -2.81 -5.28
CA VAL A 480 13.24 -1.77 -6.25
C VAL A 480 13.34 -2.40 -7.65
N SER A 481 12.46 -1.95 -8.53
CA SER A 481 12.38 -2.41 -9.91
C SER A 481 11.77 -1.33 -10.82
N ILE A 482 11.85 -1.51 -12.14
CA ILE A 482 11.21 -0.60 -13.10
C ILE A 482 9.69 -0.61 -12.95
N ASP A 483 9.11 -1.78 -12.65
CA ASP A 483 7.67 -1.94 -12.45
C ASP A 483 7.19 -1.19 -11.19
N ASN A 484 8.03 -1.16 -10.15
CA ASN A 484 7.80 -0.42 -8.92
C ASN A 484 8.40 1.00 -8.94
N SER A 485 8.81 1.51 -10.10
CA SER A 485 9.51 2.82 -10.18
C SER A 485 8.72 3.94 -9.52
N ARG A 486 7.39 3.90 -9.62
CA ARG A 486 6.45 4.85 -9.02
C ARG A 486 6.65 4.97 -7.51
N ILE A 487 6.46 3.87 -6.79
CA ILE A 487 6.56 3.84 -5.33
C ILE A 487 8.00 4.09 -4.86
N VAL A 488 9.01 3.63 -5.62
CA VAL A 488 10.43 3.90 -5.35
C VAL A 488 10.72 5.41 -5.38
N LEU A 489 10.17 6.13 -6.35
CA LEU A 489 10.33 7.59 -6.44
C LEU A 489 9.54 8.32 -5.37
N ASP A 490 8.38 7.81 -4.93
CA ASP A 490 7.68 8.37 -3.77
C ASP A 490 8.53 8.23 -2.49
N PHE A 491 9.21 7.10 -2.27
CA PHE A 491 10.18 6.96 -1.17
C PHE A 491 11.34 7.95 -1.29
N ALA A 492 11.94 8.09 -2.47
CA ALA A 492 13.05 9.03 -2.69
C ALA A 492 12.61 10.50 -2.50
N ASP A 493 11.43 10.86 -2.98
CA ASP A 493 10.83 12.18 -2.75
C ASP A 493 10.57 12.45 -1.27
N ARG A 494 10.13 11.44 -0.52
CA ARG A 494 9.96 11.56 0.93
C ARG A 494 11.26 11.86 1.65
N LEU A 495 12.40 11.37 1.15
CA LEU A 495 13.73 11.71 1.70
C LEU A 495 14.14 13.16 1.44
N VAL A 496 13.67 13.75 0.35
CA VAL A 496 13.87 15.18 0.08
C VAL A 496 13.04 16.03 1.03
N LEU A 497 11.78 15.65 1.22
CA LEU A 497 10.79 16.41 1.98
C LEU A 497 10.92 16.25 3.50
N ALA A 498 11.42 15.12 3.99
CA ALA A 498 11.54 14.87 5.43
C ALA A 498 12.73 15.62 6.05
N PRO A 499 12.64 16.00 7.34
CA PRO A 499 13.82 16.41 8.10
C PRO A 499 14.93 15.37 7.96
N CYS A 500 16.18 15.84 7.88
CA CYS A 500 17.35 14.98 7.72
C CYS A 500 18.30 15.10 8.91
N PRO A 501 18.08 14.30 9.98
CA PRO A 501 19.00 14.21 11.10
C PRO A 501 20.35 13.56 10.76
N ASP A 502 20.41 12.76 9.68
CA ASP A 502 21.61 12.04 9.22
C ASP A 502 21.70 12.04 7.68
N GLU A 503 22.58 12.87 7.15
CA GLU A 503 22.79 13.01 5.70
C GLU A 503 23.39 11.76 5.05
N SER A 504 24.22 11.00 5.78
CA SER A 504 24.86 9.79 5.25
C SER A 504 23.84 8.67 5.10
N ALA A 505 22.96 8.49 6.08
CA ALA A 505 21.87 7.53 6.01
C ALA A 505 20.92 7.86 4.84
N ARG A 506 20.56 9.14 4.69
CA ARG A 506 19.73 9.62 3.56
C ARG A 506 20.38 9.32 2.22
N PHE A 507 21.66 9.67 2.06
CA PHE A 507 22.41 9.44 0.82
C PHE A 507 22.48 7.95 0.47
N ASN A 508 22.77 7.09 1.44
CA ASN A 508 22.88 5.65 1.23
C ASN A 508 21.56 5.01 0.76
N LEU A 509 20.44 5.39 1.37
CA LEU A 509 19.14 4.93 0.92
C LEU A 509 18.79 5.51 -0.46
N ALA A 510 19.04 6.80 -0.69
CA ALA A 510 18.79 7.44 -1.99
C ALA A 510 19.54 6.76 -3.14
N ILE A 511 20.81 6.39 -2.93
CA ILE A 511 21.59 5.55 -3.87
C ILE A 511 20.88 4.21 -4.10
N ALA A 512 20.51 3.50 -3.03
CA ALA A 512 19.90 2.18 -3.14
C ALA A 512 18.55 2.19 -3.89
N LEU A 513 17.80 3.27 -3.79
CA LEU A 513 16.54 3.48 -4.51
C LEU A 513 16.76 3.87 -5.97
N LEU A 514 17.64 4.85 -6.24
CA LEU A 514 17.75 5.48 -7.56
C LEU A 514 18.75 4.78 -8.49
N GLU A 515 19.80 4.14 -7.96
CA GLU A 515 20.83 3.51 -8.77
C GLU A 515 20.29 2.33 -9.63
N PRO A 516 19.43 1.44 -9.11
CA PRO A 516 18.84 0.38 -9.94
C PRO A 516 17.97 0.94 -11.07
N LEU A 517 17.29 2.07 -10.85
CA LEU A 517 16.49 2.76 -11.86
C LEU A 517 17.38 3.44 -12.92
N SER A 518 18.47 4.09 -12.51
CA SER A 518 19.38 4.78 -13.42
C SER A 518 20.07 3.82 -14.40
N ARG A 519 20.49 2.64 -13.92
CA ARG A 519 21.06 1.56 -14.76
C ARG A 519 20.11 1.08 -15.86
N ARG A 520 18.81 1.31 -15.71
CA ARG A 520 17.74 0.89 -16.63
C ARG A 520 16.90 2.08 -17.10
N SER A 521 17.49 3.27 -17.09
CA SER A 521 16.82 4.54 -17.39
C SER A 521 16.12 4.59 -18.74
N THR A 522 16.57 3.81 -19.72
CA THR A 522 15.94 3.68 -21.05
C THR A 522 14.57 2.98 -21.05
N ARG A 523 14.20 2.31 -19.94
CA ARG A 523 12.89 1.66 -19.77
C ARG A 523 11.89 2.50 -18.99
N LEU A 524 12.30 3.66 -18.48
CA LEU A 524 11.41 4.59 -17.80
C LEU A 524 10.71 5.46 -18.83
N ASP A 525 9.45 5.80 -18.58
CA ASP A 525 8.77 6.84 -19.34
C ASP A 525 9.41 8.22 -19.10
N SER A 526 9.13 9.17 -19.99
CA SER A 526 9.75 10.50 -19.98
C SER A 526 9.50 11.26 -18.67
N SER A 527 8.31 11.14 -18.07
CA SER A 527 7.94 11.83 -16.83
C SER A 527 8.68 11.25 -15.63
N THR A 528 8.70 9.92 -15.52
CA THR A 528 9.41 9.18 -14.47
C THR A 528 10.92 9.44 -14.55
N LEU A 529 11.49 9.47 -15.77
CA LEU A 529 12.91 9.77 -15.98
C LEU A 529 13.26 11.21 -15.58
N ALA A 530 12.43 12.19 -15.96
CA ALA A 530 12.65 13.59 -15.58
C ALA A 530 12.61 13.77 -14.06
N PHE A 531 11.61 13.19 -13.40
CA PHE A 531 11.48 13.27 -11.94
C PHE A 531 12.64 12.55 -11.22
N SER A 532 13.07 11.40 -11.73
CA SER A 532 14.25 10.69 -11.20
C SER A 532 15.52 11.54 -11.25
N LYS A 533 15.74 12.30 -12.35
CA LYS A 533 16.87 13.22 -12.49
C LYS A 533 16.79 14.38 -11.49
N GLN A 534 15.60 14.93 -11.27
CA GLN A 534 15.37 15.98 -10.28
C GLN A 534 15.71 15.48 -8.88
N LEU A 535 15.16 14.34 -8.46
CA LEU A 535 15.42 13.76 -7.14
C LEU A 535 16.88 13.41 -6.94
N ALA A 536 17.54 12.84 -7.95
CA ALA A 536 18.98 12.54 -7.88
C ALA A 536 19.81 13.80 -7.63
N LYS A 537 19.44 14.95 -8.24
CA LYS A 537 20.11 16.23 -8.02
C LYS A 537 19.86 16.78 -6.60
N GLU A 538 18.62 16.74 -6.14
CA GLU A 538 18.24 17.29 -4.82
C GLU A 538 18.80 16.47 -3.65
N LEU A 539 18.93 15.15 -3.84
CA LEU A 539 19.54 14.24 -2.86
C LEU A 539 21.07 14.18 -2.97
N ASP A 540 21.67 14.97 -3.88
CA ASP A 540 23.10 15.00 -4.17
C ASP A 540 23.69 13.63 -4.55
N VAL A 541 22.94 12.87 -5.35
CA VAL A 541 23.26 11.50 -5.78
C VAL A 541 23.71 11.52 -7.25
N PRO A 542 25.03 11.50 -7.54
CA PRO A 542 25.54 11.66 -8.91
C PRO A 542 25.40 10.35 -9.70
N LEU A 543 24.21 10.10 -10.25
CA LEU A 543 23.92 8.92 -11.08
C LEU A 543 23.86 9.26 -12.57
N PRO A 544 24.39 8.39 -13.45
CA PRO A 544 24.29 8.55 -14.89
C PRO A 544 22.88 8.16 -15.38
N TRP A 545 22.06 9.16 -15.71
CA TRP A 545 20.74 8.97 -16.30
C TRP A 545 20.82 9.02 -17.82
N THR A 546 20.88 7.86 -18.46
CA THR A 546 21.00 7.75 -19.93
C THR A 546 19.61 7.84 -20.54
N SER A 547 19.33 8.92 -21.26
CA SER A 547 18.15 8.98 -22.13
C SER A 547 18.39 8.09 -23.35
N ALA A 548 17.42 7.24 -23.73
CA ALA A 548 17.48 6.53 -25.00
C ALA A 548 17.56 7.57 -26.13
N GLU A 549 18.69 7.62 -26.83
CA GLU A 549 19.04 8.42 -28.01
C GLU A 549 18.54 9.87 -28.04
N SER A 550 19.50 10.81 -28.01
CA SER A 550 19.29 12.21 -28.37
C SER A 550 18.47 12.30 -29.64
N PRO A 551 17.31 12.97 -29.62
CA PRO A 551 16.55 13.02 -30.83
C PRO A 551 17.17 14.10 -31.73
N SER A 552 17.01 13.92 -33.04
CA SER A 552 17.36 14.94 -34.04
C SER A 552 16.82 16.32 -33.63
N PRO A 553 17.37 17.44 -34.13
CA PRO A 553 16.89 18.80 -33.82
C PRO A 553 15.41 19.06 -34.12
N SER A 554 14.69 18.09 -34.70
CA SER A 554 13.24 18.08 -34.93
C SER A 554 12.42 17.51 -33.76
N ALA A 555 13.02 17.21 -32.61
CA ALA A 555 12.34 16.60 -31.47
C ALA A 555 12.46 17.44 -30.19
N ALA A 556 12.43 18.75 -30.38
CA ALA A 556 11.93 19.67 -29.37
C ALA A 556 10.40 19.52 -29.15
N GLU A 557 9.74 18.52 -29.75
CA GLU A 557 8.31 18.52 -30.05
C GLU A 557 7.53 17.26 -29.60
N GLU A 558 7.84 16.74 -28.41
CA GLU A 558 6.80 16.11 -27.57
C GLU A 558 6.72 16.82 -26.20
N GLN A 559 6.94 18.14 -26.19
CA GLN A 559 6.39 18.94 -25.10
C GLN A 559 4.88 18.83 -25.16
N ILE A 560 4.24 18.46 -24.06
CA ILE A 560 2.79 18.51 -23.94
C ILE A 560 2.40 19.96 -24.21
N ASN A 561 1.75 20.22 -25.34
CA ASN A 561 1.34 21.54 -25.75
C ASN A 561 0.12 21.98 -24.92
N GLY A 562 0.35 22.25 -23.62
CA GLY A 562 -0.67 22.66 -22.66
C GLY A 562 -1.00 24.15 -22.71
N LYS A 563 -0.73 24.81 -23.84
CA LYS A 563 -0.88 26.27 -23.95
C LYS A 563 -2.35 26.67 -23.79
N GLY A 564 -2.67 27.28 -22.66
CA GLY A 564 -4.03 27.71 -22.31
C GLY A 564 -4.81 26.73 -21.43
N GLU A 565 -4.25 25.57 -21.09
CA GLU A 565 -4.83 24.67 -20.10
C GLU A 565 -4.58 25.20 -18.67
N VAL A 566 -5.59 25.08 -17.81
CA VAL A 566 -5.53 25.45 -16.40
C VAL A 566 -5.68 24.19 -15.56
N ILE A 567 -4.61 23.76 -14.90
CA ILE A 567 -4.61 22.56 -14.07
C ILE A 567 -4.71 22.92 -12.59
N LEU A 568 -5.62 22.30 -11.85
CA LEU A 568 -5.70 22.39 -10.39
C LEU A 568 -5.08 21.15 -9.75
N LEU A 569 -4.07 21.35 -8.91
CA LEU A 569 -3.49 20.34 -8.04
C LEU A 569 -4.04 20.49 -6.63
N TYR A 570 -4.44 19.39 -6.01
CA TYR A 570 -5.00 19.39 -4.65
C TYR A 570 -4.39 18.30 -3.76
N SER A 571 -3.90 18.71 -2.60
CA SER A 571 -3.29 17.88 -1.55
C SER A 571 -3.24 18.69 -0.25
N LEU A 572 -3.27 18.03 0.91
CA LEU A 572 -3.02 18.71 2.20
C LEU A 572 -1.53 18.99 2.44
N ASP A 573 -0.63 18.38 1.66
CA ASP A 573 0.79 18.65 1.70
C ASP A 573 1.16 19.74 0.70
N GLU A 574 1.37 20.97 1.20
CA GLU A 574 1.75 22.12 0.40
C GLU A 574 3.11 21.95 -0.28
N GLN A 575 4.03 21.20 0.34
CA GLN A 575 5.36 20.99 -0.23
C GLN A 575 5.29 20.09 -1.47
N VAL A 576 4.44 19.07 -1.43
CA VAL A 576 4.13 18.23 -2.60
C VAL A 576 3.56 19.08 -3.74
N LEU A 577 2.59 19.98 -3.45
CA LEU A 577 1.99 20.85 -4.46
C LEU A 577 3.02 21.78 -5.13
N MET A 578 3.90 22.39 -4.33
CA MET A 578 4.93 23.29 -4.84
C MET A 578 5.93 22.57 -5.76
N ARG A 579 6.38 21.37 -5.38
CA ARG A 579 7.33 20.58 -6.17
C ARG A 579 6.76 20.10 -7.48
N VAL A 580 5.52 19.62 -7.47
CA VAL A 580 4.83 19.20 -8.69
C VAL A 580 4.58 20.39 -9.61
N THR A 581 4.30 21.58 -9.06
CA THR A 581 4.19 22.82 -9.85
C THR A 581 5.48 23.13 -10.58
N GLU A 582 6.62 23.13 -9.88
CA GLU A 582 7.94 23.37 -10.50
C GLU A 582 8.28 22.32 -11.58
N ALA A 583 7.99 21.05 -11.32
CA ALA A 583 8.22 19.98 -12.29
C ALA A 583 7.32 20.13 -13.54
N LEU A 584 6.05 20.48 -13.37
CA LEU A 584 5.10 20.67 -14.47
C LEU A 584 5.43 21.91 -15.31
N GLU A 585 5.86 23.02 -14.69
CA GLU A 585 6.28 24.22 -15.42
C GLU A 585 7.48 23.94 -16.34
N ASN A 586 8.38 23.03 -15.92
CA ASN A 586 9.50 22.57 -16.74
C ASN A 586 9.07 21.60 -17.85
N LEU A 587 8.11 20.71 -17.59
CA LEU A 587 7.67 19.67 -18.55
C LEU A 587 6.68 20.18 -19.60
N ALA A 588 5.81 21.12 -19.23
CA ALA A 588 4.73 21.64 -20.08
C ALA A 588 4.70 23.18 -20.03
N PRO A 589 5.66 23.86 -20.69
CA PRO A 589 5.73 25.32 -20.66
C PRO A 589 4.45 25.94 -21.25
N GLY A 590 3.78 26.80 -20.46
CA GLY A 590 2.57 27.53 -20.88
C GLY A 590 1.25 27.03 -20.31
N ILE A 591 1.26 26.00 -19.45
CA ILE A 591 0.13 25.68 -18.58
C ILE A 591 0.00 26.71 -17.45
N LYS A 592 -1.21 26.91 -16.93
CA LYS A 592 -1.42 27.63 -15.67
C LYS A 592 -1.71 26.63 -14.56
N VAL A 593 -0.84 26.56 -13.55
CA VAL A 593 -1.03 25.70 -12.38
C VAL A 593 -1.75 26.47 -11.27
N LEU A 594 -2.84 25.90 -10.75
CA LEU A 594 -3.54 26.32 -9.54
C LEU A 594 -3.29 25.25 -8.47
N ILE A 595 -3.13 25.66 -7.22
CA ILE A 595 -2.94 24.74 -6.08
C ILE A 595 -3.97 25.01 -4.98
N SER A 596 -4.37 23.99 -4.23
CA SER A 596 -5.16 24.14 -3.00
C SER A 596 -4.84 23.05 -1.97
N SER A 597 -4.72 23.47 -0.70
CA SER A 597 -4.53 22.65 0.50
C SER A 597 -5.70 22.79 1.48
N ASP A 598 -6.85 23.28 1.02
CA ASP A 598 -8.00 23.56 1.87
C ASP A 598 -8.59 22.24 2.43
N LYS A 599 -8.73 22.17 3.77
CA LYS A 599 -9.35 21.04 4.46
C LYS A 599 -10.88 20.97 4.27
N THR A 600 -11.49 22.08 3.87
CA THR A 600 -12.94 22.21 3.73
C THR A 600 -13.32 22.87 2.41
N SER A 601 -14.62 22.91 2.13
CA SER A 601 -15.20 23.48 0.93
C SER A 601 -15.18 25.02 0.95
N THR A 602 -14.00 25.62 0.76
CA THR A 602 -13.84 27.09 0.74
C THR A 602 -14.32 27.72 -0.57
N THR A 603 -14.69 29.01 -0.54
CA THR A 603 -15.01 29.77 -1.76
C THR A 603 -13.84 29.79 -2.75
N SER A 604 -12.61 29.83 -2.24
CA SER A 604 -11.39 29.80 -3.05
C SER A 604 -11.24 28.48 -3.80
N LEU A 605 -11.40 27.35 -3.11
CA LEU A 605 -11.34 26.02 -3.72
C LEU A 605 -12.42 25.85 -4.81
N LYS A 606 -13.65 26.29 -4.52
CA LYS A 606 -14.77 26.26 -5.47
C LYS A 606 -14.47 27.04 -6.74
N GLN A 607 -13.94 28.26 -6.62
CA GLN A 607 -13.57 29.09 -7.77
C GLN A 607 -12.43 28.45 -8.58
N LYS A 608 -11.40 27.95 -7.91
CA LYS A 608 -10.28 27.25 -8.58
C LYS A 608 -10.77 26.02 -9.36
N ALA A 609 -11.64 25.20 -8.77
CA ALA A 609 -12.20 24.01 -9.41
C ALA A 609 -13.08 24.35 -10.63
N GLN A 610 -13.81 25.47 -10.60
CA GLN A 610 -14.62 25.95 -11.72
C GLN A 610 -13.79 26.49 -12.89
N HIS A 611 -12.64 27.12 -12.59
CA HIS A 611 -11.76 27.70 -13.60
C HIS A 611 -10.77 26.70 -14.20
N ALA A 612 -10.55 25.57 -13.53
CA ALA A 612 -9.66 24.53 -14.00
C ALA A 612 -10.29 23.76 -15.18
N THR A 613 -9.48 23.47 -16.19
CA THR A 613 -9.84 22.57 -17.31
C THR A 613 -9.41 21.13 -17.03
N ARG A 614 -8.43 20.94 -16.12
CA ARG A 614 -7.94 19.65 -15.62
C ARG A 614 -7.74 19.71 -14.11
N ILE A 615 -8.01 18.63 -13.40
CA ILE A 615 -7.88 18.57 -11.93
C ILE A 615 -7.18 17.29 -11.52
N VAL A 616 -6.26 17.39 -10.56
CA VAL A 616 -5.51 16.24 -10.03
C VAL A 616 -5.60 16.23 -8.50
N LEU A 617 -6.02 15.10 -7.95
CA LEU A 617 -6.30 14.92 -6.53
C LEU A 617 -5.35 13.91 -5.88
N ALA A 618 -4.65 14.29 -4.81
CA ALA A 618 -3.96 13.37 -3.92
C ALA A 618 -4.97 12.75 -2.93
N THR A 619 -5.43 11.54 -3.25
CA THR A 619 -6.51 10.78 -2.58
C THR A 619 -6.33 10.62 -1.08
N ARG A 620 -5.13 10.26 -0.60
CA ARG A 620 -4.88 10.06 0.84
C ARG A 620 -5.08 11.32 1.67
N CYS A 621 -4.73 12.47 1.10
CA CYS A 621 -4.84 13.74 1.78
C CYS A 621 -6.22 14.39 1.56
N ALA A 622 -7.06 13.87 0.66
CA ALA A 622 -8.26 14.59 0.29
C ALA A 622 -9.39 14.43 1.32
N THR A 623 -9.96 15.54 1.78
CA THR A 623 -11.15 15.49 2.64
C THR A 623 -12.41 15.31 1.79
N HIS A 624 -13.37 14.51 2.25
CA HIS A 624 -14.64 14.30 1.53
C HIS A 624 -15.34 15.63 1.20
N ALA A 625 -15.25 16.64 2.08
CA ALA A 625 -15.85 17.95 1.86
C ALA A 625 -15.19 18.72 0.71
N ALA A 626 -13.86 18.64 0.60
CA ALA A 626 -13.11 19.27 -0.47
C ALA A 626 -13.29 18.52 -1.80
N THR A 627 -13.18 17.19 -1.80
CA THR A 627 -13.36 16.37 -3.01
C THR A 627 -14.76 16.50 -3.58
N GLY A 628 -15.79 16.54 -2.72
CA GLY A 628 -17.17 16.79 -3.14
C GLY A 628 -17.35 18.18 -3.76
N ALA A 629 -16.75 19.21 -3.16
CA ALA A 629 -16.80 20.56 -3.70
C ALA A 629 -16.17 20.69 -5.10
N ILE A 630 -15.10 19.93 -5.34
CA ILE A 630 -14.36 19.89 -6.60
C ILE A 630 -15.18 19.14 -7.66
N THR A 631 -15.65 17.92 -7.34
CA THR A 631 -16.35 17.04 -8.29
C THR A 631 -17.73 17.57 -8.67
N ALA A 632 -18.47 18.18 -7.73
CA ALA A 632 -19.83 18.66 -7.97
C ALA A 632 -19.94 19.89 -8.90
N ARG A 633 -18.85 20.62 -9.13
CA ARG A 633 -18.87 21.92 -9.82
C ARG A 633 -18.02 22.00 -11.08
N THR A 634 -17.54 20.87 -11.58
CA THR A 634 -16.61 20.86 -12.70
C THR A 634 -17.02 19.91 -13.82
N LYS A 635 -16.77 20.33 -15.06
CA LYS A 635 -16.76 19.47 -16.25
C LYS A 635 -15.32 19.08 -16.63
N ALA A 636 -14.34 19.49 -15.83
CA ALA A 636 -12.94 19.18 -16.04
C ALA A 636 -12.69 17.68 -15.96
N LYS A 637 -11.67 17.22 -16.70
CA LYS A 637 -11.13 15.87 -16.52
C LYS A 637 -10.44 15.81 -15.16
N ILE A 638 -10.82 14.85 -14.33
CA ILE A 638 -10.25 14.62 -12.99
C ILE A 638 -9.35 13.37 -13.06
N ALA A 639 -8.13 13.50 -12.58
CA ALA A 639 -7.22 12.39 -12.35
C ALA A 639 -6.90 12.25 -10.85
N PHE A 640 -6.69 11.01 -10.41
CA PHE A 640 -6.29 10.71 -9.04
C PHE A 640 -4.81 10.31 -9.02
N ALA A 641 -4.07 10.87 -8.07
CA ALA A 641 -2.73 10.38 -7.76
C ALA A 641 -2.86 9.01 -7.08
N ASP A 642 -1.99 8.09 -7.48
CA ASP A 642 -1.93 6.73 -6.93
C ASP A 642 -0.97 6.70 -5.74
N GLY A 643 -1.31 7.48 -4.70
CA GLY A 643 -0.47 7.76 -3.53
C GLY A 643 -0.43 9.24 -3.15
N SER A 644 0.23 9.57 -2.03
CA SER A 644 0.36 10.95 -1.51
C SER A 644 1.63 11.69 -1.96
N GLY A 645 2.59 11.01 -2.59
CA GLY A 645 3.88 11.58 -2.97
C GLY A 645 3.86 12.45 -4.24
N SER A 646 4.91 13.26 -4.43
CA SER A 646 5.01 14.15 -5.58
C SER A 646 5.15 13.40 -6.91
N ALA A 647 5.77 12.21 -6.92
CA ALA A 647 5.92 11.41 -8.15
C ALA A 647 4.54 10.97 -8.66
N SER A 648 3.72 10.45 -7.76
CA SER A 648 2.37 9.99 -8.07
C SER A 648 1.45 11.13 -8.50
N LEU A 649 1.54 12.30 -7.86
CA LEU A 649 0.77 13.49 -8.26
C LEU A 649 1.23 14.07 -9.61
N LEU A 650 2.54 14.18 -9.85
CA LEU A 650 3.11 14.64 -11.12
C LEU A 650 2.71 13.75 -12.29
N ARG A 651 2.78 12.42 -12.11
CA ARG A 651 2.38 11.48 -13.15
C ARG A 651 0.90 11.61 -13.50
N ALA A 652 0.04 11.71 -12.49
CA ALA A 652 -1.39 11.91 -12.70
C ALA A 652 -1.67 13.22 -13.47
N ALA A 653 -0.93 14.29 -13.16
CA ALA A 653 -1.01 15.56 -13.89
C ALA A 653 -0.54 15.44 -15.35
N VAL A 654 0.61 14.81 -15.59
CA VAL A 654 1.14 14.58 -16.94
C VAL A 654 0.17 13.75 -17.78
N ASN A 655 -0.36 12.66 -17.22
CA ASN A 655 -1.31 11.80 -17.89
C ASN A 655 -2.57 12.57 -18.27
N VAL A 656 -3.16 13.35 -17.35
CA VAL A 656 -4.41 14.06 -17.62
C VAL A 656 -4.26 15.21 -18.63
N LEU A 657 -3.03 15.72 -18.80
CA LEU A 657 -2.70 16.73 -19.81
C LEU A 657 -2.41 16.14 -21.19
N ALA A 658 -1.96 14.88 -21.26
CA ALA A 658 -1.78 14.15 -22.52
C ALA A 658 -3.12 13.65 -23.11
N ASP A 659 -4.17 13.67 -22.29
CA ASP A 659 -5.51 13.11 -22.47
C ASP A 659 -6.56 14.17 -22.89
#